data_AF-A0A3M9Y8V6-F1
#
_entry.id   AF-A0A3M9Y8V6-F1
#
_cell.length_a   1.000
_cell.length_b   1.000
_cell.length_c   1.000
_cell.angle_alpha   90.00
_cell.angle_beta   90.00
_cell.angle_gamma   90.00
#
_symmetry.space_group_name_H-M   'P 1'
#
loop_
_entity.id
_entity.type
_entity.pdbx_description
1 polymer ?
#
loop_
_entity_poly.entity_id
_entity_poly.type
_entity_poly.pdbx_seq_one_letter_code
_entity_poly.pdbx_strand_id
1 'polypeptide(L)'
;MWTQLRSSVFLSDEELGKKDDDHQLAGTAMLRSPHWQPATTTHSRRLLKRIAVLFLAAIGLWLVSRDILLDLGYGDHRKSRYTFSGLSDSGDTAPYTQHGPAVGNTKPSDTAAAKPAPRVPDHSYNGPIKFHDLAVSLHAVSKLRGSLPVNKNILFMAANLKTASILLPMACEMGRERRNYVHFALLSRDMIGMEDLQQINGIDDSCEIFFHDARPDFVSTSSDTRLQYATARALFHINTYMHPQVIIIDSTEQQESWFKKGAKLQGDFMGTPVIELPDNAAKRLGWLTKLDSSSLAAWHKINIDILIHAPPTGSGSLGRLLKSLHVADFTAGTMPHLTIELPQVVEKATQRTLQAFRWPPARMAHTYGNAQMLSLRHRIPRERLTEEESSVRFLESFWPRSAEHSHVLVLSPQVELTPQFFHYLKFMLLEYRYSGTALSQQWDRQIMGFSMVVPQAFINGTLGFEEPDPLDPDQQEGKGGGFLWQAPHSDAVLFMGDKWVELHRFVSQTLERQHDASPPAVLSHKEVSRQYPSWLEHVLRLSQARGYLTVYPGAETASVMATVHKDLSQPPEEYWKGVAADETPKEGLVTLDNDSPVSPLVGILDTLPGRSAFLDYVQMPMLAWKGAVSDLQEVDRSAREYAAIWRQKVGKCDPKSEEAAEQLMGRQKDLFCEGADKVE
;
A
#
# COMPACT_ATOMS: atom_id res chain seq x y z
N MET A 1 -50.86 58.31 14.20
CA MET A 1 -49.44 58.70 14.16
C MET A 1 -48.68 57.44 13.73
N TRP A 2 -48.67 57.11 12.43
CA TRP A 2 -47.62 57.51 11.45
C TRP A 2 -46.22 57.06 11.93
N THR A 3 -45.45 56.19 11.25
CA THR A 3 -45.64 55.48 9.96
C THR A 3 -44.57 54.36 9.80
N GLN A 4 -44.91 53.24 9.14
CA GLN A 4 -44.03 52.31 8.39
C GLN A 4 -42.87 51.58 9.16
N LEU A 5 -42.37 50.40 8.75
CA LEU A 5 -42.45 49.64 7.49
C LEU A 5 -42.93 48.17 7.66
N ARG A 6 -43.30 47.56 6.53
CA ARG A 6 -43.64 46.14 6.37
C ARG A 6 -42.80 45.51 5.24
N SER A 7 -42.19 44.36 5.55
CA SER A 7 -42.14 43.10 4.76
C SER A 7 -41.56 43.01 3.33
N SER A 8 -41.24 41.73 3.02
CA SER A 8 -41.19 41.01 1.73
C SER A 8 -39.99 41.17 0.80
N VAL A 9 -39.23 40.07 0.69
CA VAL A 9 -38.42 39.67 -0.47
C VAL A 9 -39.01 38.35 -0.97
N PHE A 10 -39.46 38.29 -2.23
CA PHE A 10 -39.67 37.04 -3.00
C PHE A 10 -39.98 37.37 -4.48
N LEU A 11 -39.47 36.51 -5.39
CA LEU A 11 -39.79 36.39 -6.84
C LEU A 11 -39.31 37.56 -7.73
N SER A 12 -38.73 37.32 -8.92
CA SER A 12 -39.30 36.54 -10.04
C SER A 12 -38.29 35.74 -10.88
N ASP A 13 -38.76 34.60 -11.40
CA ASP A 13 -38.30 34.00 -12.66
C ASP A 13 -38.85 34.78 -13.86
N GLU A 14 -38.15 34.76 -15.00
CA GLU A 14 -38.76 34.99 -16.31
C GLU A 14 -37.98 34.25 -17.42
N GLU A 15 -38.47 33.08 -17.83
CA GLU A 15 -38.12 32.50 -19.14
C GLU A 15 -38.88 33.24 -20.24
N LEU A 16 -38.22 33.56 -21.36
CA LEU A 16 -38.70 33.30 -22.73
C LEU A 16 -37.80 33.94 -23.80
N GLY A 17 -37.49 33.18 -24.86
CA GLY A 17 -37.49 33.76 -26.21
C GLY A 17 -36.17 33.82 -27.00
N LYS A 18 -36.04 32.84 -27.89
CA LYS A 18 -35.76 33.04 -29.33
C LYS A 18 -34.32 33.40 -29.79
N LYS A 19 -33.67 32.34 -30.31
CA LYS A 19 -33.01 32.17 -31.63
C LYS A 19 -32.82 33.40 -32.57
N ASP A 20 -31.80 33.27 -33.42
CA ASP A 20 -31.35 34.14 -34.53
C ASP A 20 -30.37 35.25 -34.06
N ASP A 21 -29.33 35.68 -34.79
CA ASP A 21 -28.50 35.04 -35.85
C ASP A 21 -27.18 35.84 -35.99
N ASP A 22 -26.25 35.33 -36.80
CA ASP A 22 -24.91 35.87 -37.12
C ASP A 22 -24.75 37.41 -37.20
N HIS A 23 -23.66 37.93 -36.62
CA HIS A 23 -22.88 38.99 -37.26
C HIS A 23 -21.36 38.80 -37.08
N GLN A 24 -20.69 38.58 -38.21
CA GLN A 24 -19.22 38.53 -38.33
C GLN A 24 -18.60 39.94 -38.49
N LEU A 25 -17.26 39.94 -38.51
CA LEU A 25 -16.35 40.88 -39.19
C LEU A 25 -15.93 42.19 -38.47
N ALA A 26 -14.71 42.08 -37.90
CA ALA A 26 -13.50 42.80 -38.30
C ALA A 26 -13.41 44.34 -38.15
N GLY A 27 -12.24 44.81 -37.68
CA GLY A 27 -11.91 46.24 -37.75
C GLY A 27 -10.68 46.71 -36.95
N THR A 28 -9.48 46.26 -37.33
CA THR A 28 -8.21 47.00 -37.22
C THR A 28 -7.89 47.86 -35.98
N ALA A 29 -6.96 47.35 -35.16
CA ALA A 29 -5.73 48.01 -34.71
C ALA A 29 -5.66 49.54 -34.48
N MET A 30 -5.20 49.95 -33.29
CA MET A 30 -3.89 50.61 -33.17
C MET A 30 -3.29 50.63 -31.76
N LEU A 31 -1.95 50.74 -31.72
CA LEU A 31 -1.08 50.78 -30.55
C LEU A 31 -1.42 51.90 -29.54
N ARG A 32 -1.32 51.61 -28.23
CA ARG A 32 -0.28 52.17 -27.33
C ARG A 32 -0.52 51.82 -25.86
N SER A 33 0.54 51.36 -25.21
CA SER A 33 0.82 51.50 -23.78
C SER A 33 2.18 52.21 -23.64
N PRO A 34 2.74 52.50 -22.44
CA PRO A 34 2.16 52.53 -21.09
C PRO A 34 2.50 53.82 -20.32
N HIS A 35 1.61 54.36 -19.46
CA HIS A 35 1.99 55.40 -18.50
C HIS A 35 1.48 55.13 -17.08
N TRP A 36 2.42 54.79 -16.20
CA TRP A 36 2.27 54.86 -14.75
C TRP A 36 1.98 56.29 -14.28
N GLN A 37 1.08 56.46 -13.31
CA GLN A 37 1.07 57.60 -12.39
C GLN A 37 0.61 57.16 -10.97
N PRO A 38 0.98 57.90 -9.90
CA PRO A 38 1.34 57.29 -8.62
C PRO A 38 0.22 57.23 -7.58
N ALA A 39 0.44 56.39 -6.57
CA ALA A 39 -0.44 56.24 -5.42
C ALA A 39 -0.52 57.54 -4.57
N THR A 40 -1.72 58.08 -4.42
CA THR A 40 -2.00 59.17 -3.48
C THR A 40 -2.15 58.63 -2.06
N THR A 41 -1.27 59.06 -1.17
CA THR A 41 -1.33 58.70 0.24
C THR A 41 -2.37 59.55 0.97
N THR A 42 -3.27 58.95 1.77
CA THR A 42 -3.87 59.59 2.97
C THR A 42 -4.74 58.64 3.82
N HIS A 43 -4.90 58.98 5.10
CA HIS A 43 -5.87 58.42 6.06
C HIS A 43 -5.65 57.02 6.70
N SER A 44 -4.39 56.67 6.99
CA SER A 44 -4.02 55.59 7.94
C SER A 44 -4.85 55.57 9.25
N ARG A 45 -5.21 56.73 9.83
CA ARG A 45 -6.03 56.83 11.06
C ARG A 45 -7.45 56.24 10.96
N ARG A 46 -8.02 56.05 9.77
CA ARG A 46 -9.33 55.37 9.59
C ARG A 46 -9.16 53.85 9.43
N LEU A 47 -8.05 53.41 8.81
CA LEU A 47 -7.71 51.99 8.69
C LEU A 47 -7.37 51.39 10.07
N LEU A 48 -6.55 52.08 10.88
CA LEU A 48 -6.18 51.61 12.23
C LEU A 48 -7.42 51.42 13.13
N LYS A 49 -8.43 52.29 13.03
CA LYS A 49 -9.68 52.14 13.78
C LYS A 49 -10.48 50.91 13.32
N ARG A 50 -10.50 50.60 12.02
CA ARG A 50 -11.16 49.39 11.49
C ARG A 50 -10.42 48.12 11.92
N ILE A 51 -9.09 48.14 11.91
CA ILE A 51 -8.26 47.03 12.39
C ILE A 51 -8.46 46.82 13.90
N ALA A 52 -8.47 47.89 14.71
CA ALA A 52 -8.72 47.78 16.14
C ALA A 52 -10.13 47.25 16.48
N VAL A 53 -11.16 47.66 15.72
CA VAL A 53 -12.52 47.11 15.87
C VAL A 53 -12.58 45.65 15.44
N LEU A 54 -11.93 45.25 14.34
CA LEU A 54 -11.82 43.84 13.92
C LEU A 54 -11.07 43.00 14.96
N PHE A 55 -10.01 43.54 15.56
CA PHE A 55 -9.23 42.85 16.60
C PHE A 55 -10.03 42.67 17.89
N LEU A 56 -10.79 43.70 18.32
CA LEU A 56 -11.72 43.58 19.44
C LEU A 56 -12.88 42.63 19.14
N ALA A 57 -13.40 42.61 17.91
CA ALA A 57 -14.41 41.65 17.49
C ALA A 57 -13.85 40.21 17.48
N ALA A 58 -12.62 40.00 17.03
CA ALA A 58 -11.94 38.71 17.07
C ALA A 58 -11.66 38.24 18.51
N ILE A 59 -11.26 39.15 19.42
CA ILE A 59 -11.15 38.85 20.86
C ILE A 59 -12.51 38.49 21.44
N GLY A 60 -13.56 39.24 21.10
CA GLY A 60 -14.94 38.91 21.52
C GLY A 60 -15.38 37.54 21.02
N LEU A 61 -15.10 37.22 19.76
CA LEU A 61 -15.41 35.91 19.18
C LEU A 61 -14.59 34.78 19.81
N TRP A 62 -13.33 35.05 20.19
CA TRP A 62 -12.44 34.11 20.89
C TRP A 62 -12.85 33.89 22.35
N LEU A 63 -13.33 34.93 23.05
CA LEU A 63 -13.88 34.79 24.40
C LEU A 63 -15.20 34.03 24.37
N VAL A 64 -16.11 34.36 23.45
CA VAL A 64 -17.37 33.62 23.27
C VAL A 64 -17.13 32.18 22.81
N SER A 65 -16.19 31.92 21.91
CA SER A 65 -15.87 30.54 21.53
C SER A 65 -15.19 29.78 22.65
N ARG A 66 -14.33 30.42 23.46
CA ARG A 66 -13.73 29.84 24.67
C ARG A 66 -14.79 29.51 25.71
N ASP A 67 -15.74 30.40 25.98
CA ASP A 67 -16.80 30.17 26.97
C ASP A 67 -17.76 29.07 26.47
N ILE A 68 -18.09 29.01 25.18
CA ILE A 68 -18.86 27.91 24.58
C ILE A 68 -18.08 26.58 24.60
N LEU A 69 -16.74 26.59 24.45
CA LEU A 69 -15.91 25.39 24.57
C LEU A 69 -15.74 24.92 26.02
N LEU A 70 -15.91 25.82 27.01
CA LEU A 70 -15.87 25.51 28.43
C LEU A 70 -17.25 25.10 28.99
N ASP A 71 -18.36 25.63 28.45
CA ASP A 71 -19.73 25.20 28.80
C ASP A 71 -20.10 23.83 28.21
N LEU A 72 -19.38 23.34 27.19
CA LEU A 72 -19.43 21.93 26.77
C LEU A 72 -18.62 21.00 27.71
N GLY A 73 -18.12 21.53 28.83
CA GLY A 73 -17.03 20.95 29.61
C GLY A 73 -17.28 20.67 31.09
N TYR A 74 -18.49 20.83 31.67
CA TYR A 74 -18.91 20.07 32.87
C TYR A 74 -20.42 20.19 33.14
N GLY A 75 -21.17 19.14 32.81
CA GLY A 75 -22.63 19.05 33.00
C GLY A 75 -23.04 17.74 33.65
N ASP A 76 -22.86 17.63 34.97
CA ASP A 76 -23.55 16.61 35.76
C ASP A 76 -25.06 16.89 35.68
N HIS A 77 -25.84 15.97 35.10
CA HIS A 77 -27.13 15.55 35.68
C HIS A 77 -27.83 14.39 34.95
N ARG A 78 -28.52 13.60 35.79
CA ARG A 78 -29.72 12.77 35.52
C ARG A 78 -29.63 11.58 34.56
N LYS A 79 -29.74 10.41 35.20
CA LYS A 79 -30.37 9.17 34.72
C LYS A 79 -31.50 9.44 33.72
N SER A 80 -31.30 9.09 32.45
CA SER A 80 -32.41 8.77 31.53
C SER A 80 -32.58 7.26 31.44
N ARG A 81 -33.73 6.76 31.90
CA ARG A 81 -34.19 5.41 31.54
C ARG A 81 -34.92 5.52 30.21
N TYR A 82 -34.34 5.00 29.14
CA TYR A 82 -35.10 4.70 27.94
C TYR A 82 -35.75 3.32 28.06
N THR A 83 -36.94 3.30 28.63
CA THR A 83 -37.90 2.20 28.48
C THR A 83 -38.43 2.20 27.06
N PHE A 84 -38.10 1.18 26.27
CA PHE A 84 -38.83 0.90 25.03
C PHE A 84 -40.16 0.22 25.41
N SER A 85 -41.27 0.89 25.15
CA SER A 85 -42.62 0.35 25.34
C SER A 85 -43.55 1.03 24.35
N GLY A 86 -44.17 0.26 23.46
CA GLY A 86 -45.04 0.82 22.43
C GLY A 86 -45.21 -0.04 21.18
N LEU A 87 -45.69 -1.29 21.32
CA LEU A 87 -46.97 -1.65 20.70
C LEU A 87 -47.50 -2.97 21.28
N SER A 88 -48.63 -2.87 21.96
CA SER A 88 -49.52 -3.99 22.23
C SER A 88 -50.61 -3.97 21.13
N ASP A 89 -50.96 -5.11 20.54
CA ASP A 89 -52.33 -5.63 20.72
C ASP A 89 -52.50 -7.10 20.28
N SER A 90 -53.38 -7.79 21.02
CA SER A 90 -54.28 -8.91 20.68
C SER A 90 -53.90 -10.01 19.67
N GLY A 91 -54.11 -11.28 20.08
CA GLY A 91 -54.05 -12.44 19.18
C GLY A 91 -54.26 -13.80 19.84
N ASP A 92 -55.28 -13.96 20.68
CA ASP A 92 -55.65 -15.27 21.24
C ASP A 92 -56.37 -16.11 20.16
N THR A 93 -55.80 -17.26 19.73
CA THR A 93 -56.52 -18.26 18.91
C THR A 93 -55.79 -19.60 18.81
N ALA A 94 -56.40 -20.67 19.32
CA ALA A 94 -56.19 -22.06 18.86
C ALA A 94 -57.07 -22.27 17.58
N PRO A 95 -56.91 -23.32 16.71
CA PRO A 95 -56.92 -24.74 17.13
C PRO A 95 -56.20 -25.80 16.23
N TYR A 96 -56.24 -27.07 16.67
CA TYR A 96 -56.17 -28.35 15.90
C TYR A 96 -54.88 -28.65 15.07
N THR A 97 -54.29 -29.85 15.07
CA THR A 97 -54.81 -31.24 15.01
C THR A 97 -53.97 -32.19 15.93
N GLN A 98 -54.18 -33.50 16.15
CA GLN A 98 -55.30 -34.48 16.00
C GLN A 98 -55.02 -35.71 16.91
N HIS A 99 -55.93 -36.70 16.97
CA HIS A 99 -55.74 -38.04 17.57
C HIS A 99 -55.45 -39.10 16.48
N GLY A 100 -54.93 -40.32 16.73
CA GLY A 100 -54.60 -41.11 17.93
C GLY A 100 -54.05 -42.50 17.48
N PRO A 101 -54.28 -43.64 18.15
CA PRO A 101 -54.59 -43.87 19.57
C PRO A 101 -53.82 -45.06 20.23
N ALA A 102 -54.05 -45.23 21.55
CA ALA A 102 -54.19 -46.51 22.29
C ALA A 102 -52.97 -47.33 22.82
N VAL A 103 -52.87 -47.30 24.17
CA VAL A 103 -52.71 -48.43 25.12
C VAL A 103 -51.32 -49.07 25.34
N GLY A 104 -50.89 -49.05 26.61
CA GLY A 104 -49.76 -49.84 27.12
C GLY A 104 -49.35 -49.48 28.56
N ASN A 105 -50.13 -49.87 29.57
CA ASN A 105 -49.75 -49.69 30.98
C ASN A 105 -48.62 -50.65 31.40
N THR A 106 -47.49 -50.13 31.86
CA THR A 106 -46.53 -50.90 32.68
C THR A 106 -45.89 -50.04 33.78
N LYS A 107 -45.52 -50.71 34.88
CA LYS A 107 -45.13 -50.16 36.19
C LYS A 107 -43.78 -49.41 36.19
N PRO A 108 -43.51 -48.56 37.20
CA PRO A 108 -42.21 -47.92 37.35
C PRO A 108 -41.11 -48.96 37.57
N SER A 109 -39.99 -48.79 36.87
CA SER A 109 -38.75 -49.52 37.13
C SER A 109 -37.77 -48.62 37.86
N ASP A 110 -37.22 -49.13 38.95
CA ASP A 110 -36.21 -48.44 39.75
C ASP A 110 -34.90 -48.19 38.98
N THR A 111 -34.27 -47.08 39.36
CA THR A 111 -32.82 -46.87 39.46
C THR A 111 -31.93 -47.44 38.35
N ALA A 112 -31.66 -46.62 37.33
CA ALA A 112 -30.35 -46.61 36.68
C ALA A 112 -29.73 -45.22 36.87
N ALA A 113 -28.60 -45.15 37.58
CA ALA A 113 -27.89 -43.89 37.81
C ALA A 113 -27.32 -43.38 36.47
N ALA A 114 -28.04 -42.45 35.84
CA ALA A 114 -27.51 -41.69 34.73
C ALA A 114 -26.28 -40.92 35.22
N LYS A 115 -25.10 -41.28 34.70
CA LYS A 115 -23.88 -40.48 34.88
C LYS A 115 -24.23 -39.04 34.50
N PRO A 116 -23.81 -38.02 35.28
CA PRO A 116 -24.05 -36.64 34.88
C PRO A 116 -23.47 -36.45 33.47
N ALA A 117 -24.31 -36.09 32.51
CA ALA A 117 -23.81 -35.54 31.27
C ALA A 117 -22.90 -34.35 31.64
N PRO A 118 -21.74 -34.18 31.00
CA PRO A 118 -20.86 -33.06 31.30
C PRO A 118 -21.69 -31.78 31.20
N ARG A 119 -21.73 -31.00 32.29
CA ARG A 119 -22.46 -29.73 32.32
C ARG A 119 -21.88 -28.86 31.21
N VAL A 120 -22.61 -28.72 30.11
CA VAL A 120 -22.31 -27.70 29.11
C VAL A 120 -22.35 -26.36 29.88
N PRO A 121 -21.25 -25.60 29.91
CA PRO A 121 -21.24 -24.32 30.62
C PRO A 121 -22.33 -23.42 30.05
N ASP A 122 -23.16 -22.88 30.94
CA ASP A 122 -24.32 -22.09 30.57
C ASP A 122 -23.87 -20.70 30.10
N HIS A 123 -23.68 -20.57 28.78
CA HIS A 123 -23.28 -19.35 28.10
C HIS A 123 -24.48 -18.43 27.78
N SER A 124 -25.41 -18.27 28.73
CA SER A 124 -26.66 -17.50 28.53
C SER A 124 -26.63 -16.08 29.09
N TYR A 125 -25.58 -15.65 29.80
CA TYR A 125 -25.54 -14.33 30.42
C TYR A 125 -25.45 -13.21 29.37
N ASN A 126 -26.45 -12.32 29.41
CA ASN A 126 -26.64 -11.20 28.48
C ASN A 126 -26.77 -9.84 29.21
N GLY A 127 -26.19 -9.73 30.41
CA GLY A 127 -26.23 -8.49 31.19
C GLY A 127 -25.34 -7.35 30.64
N PRO A 128 -25.40 -6.15 31.25
CA PRO A 128 -24.58 -5.01 30.82
C PRO A 128 -23.09 -5.35 30.86
N ILE A 129 -22.29 -4.74 30.00
CA ILE A 129 -20.84 -5.00 29.90
C ILE A 129 -20.09 -4.02 30.79
N LYS A 130 -19.24 -4.54 31.67
CA LYS A 130 -18.30 -3.76 32.50
C LYS A 130 -16.91 -4.36 32.40
N PHE A 131 -15.90 -3.51 32.25
CA PHE A 131 -14.50 -3.88 32.36
C PHE A 131 -13.98 -3.34 33.68
N HIS A 132 -13.53 -4.22 34.57
CA HIS A 132 -13.02 -3.83 35.88
C HIS A 132 -11.56 -3.35 35.79
N ASP A 133 -10.73 -4.12 35.06
CA ASP A 133 -9.27 -3.97 35.07
C ASP A 133 -8.72 -3.21 33.84
N LEU A 134 -9.49 -3.18 32.74
CA LEU A 134 -9.09 -2.50 31.49
C LEU A 134 -8.73 -1.03 31.72
N ALA A 135 -9.56 -0.29 32.46
CA ALA A 135 -9.32 1.13 32.72
C ALA A 135 -8.02 1.37 33.52
N VAL A 136 -7.71 0.50 34.48
CA VAL A 136 -6.47 0.59 35.29
C VAL A 136 -5.25 0.42 34.39
N SER A 137 -5.23 -0.61 33.54
CA SER A 137 -4.13 -0.85 32.60
C SER A 137 -3.97 0.26 31.54
N LEU A 138 -5.07 0.83 31.03
CA LEU A 138 -5.04 1.93 30.07
C LEU A 138 -4.53 3.24 30.69
N HIS A 139 -4.84 3.54 31.95
CA HIS A 139 -4.30 4.72 32.63
C HIS A 139 -2.80 4.60 32.91
N ALA A 140 -2.28 3.39 33.18
CA ALA A 140 -0.86 3.15 33.41
C ALA A 140 0.02 3.49 32.19
N VAL A 141 -0.50 3.29 30.97
CA VAL A 141 0.22 3.54 29.70
C VAL A 141 0.08 4.97 29.15
N SER A 142 -0.54 5.88 29.89
CA SER A 142 -0.81 7.28 29.46
C SER A 142 0.41 8.08 28.96
N LYS A 143 1.63 7.66 29.31
CA LYS A 143 2.89 8.27 28.83
C LYS A 143 3.26 7.90 27.38
N LEU A 144 2.70 6.82 26.82
CA LEU A 144 3.04 6.29 25.48
C LEU A 144 2.35 7.05 24.33
N ARG A 145 2.17 8.37 24.49
CA ARG A 145 1.54 9.27 23.50
C ARG A 145 0.17 8.81 22.99
N GLY A 146 -0.55 8.00 23.77
CA GLY A 146 -1.88 7.48 23.40
C GLY A 146 -2.97 8.56 23.22
N SER A 147 -2.71 9.80 23.64
CA SER A 147 -3.54 10.97 23.35
C SER A 147 -3.38 11.52 21.92
N LEU A 148 -2.37 11.08 21.16
CA LEU A 148 -2.18 11.45 19.76
C LEU A 148 -2.81 10.39 18.85
N PRO A 149 -3.65 10.78 17.86
CA PRO A 149 -4.21 9.84 16.89
C PRO A 149 -3.16 9.09 16.06
N VAL A 150 -2.01 9.73 15.80
CA VAL A 150 -0.84 9.13 15.15
C VAL A 150 0.26 8.97 16.20
N ASN A 151 0.61 7.72 16.48
CA ASN A 151 1.60 7.34 17.49
C ASN A 151 2.32 6.04 17.08
N LYS A 152 2.95 5.34 18.04
CA LYS A 152 3.72 4.10 17.81
C LYS A 152 3.09 2.84 18.44
N ASN A 153 1.82 2.92 18.84
CA ASN A 153 1.15 1.87 19.61
C ASN A 153 0.61 0.78 18.69
N ILE A 154 0.95 -0.48 18.99
CA ILE A 154 0.51 -1.68 18.28
C ILE A 154 -0.22 -2.58 19.27
N LEU A 155 -1.39 -3.12 18.88
CA LEU A 155 -2.17 -4.00 19.74
C LEU A 155 -2.19 -5.43 19.22
N PHE A 156 -1.58 -6.37 19.93
CA PHE A 156 -1.90 -7.79 19.82
C PHE A 156 -3.12 -8.10 20.68
N MET A 157 -4.06 -8.91 20.17
CA MET A 157 -5.27 -9.24 20.94
C MET A 157 -5.71 -10.70 20.76
N ALA A 158 -6.02 -11.38 21.87
CA ALA A 158 -6.43 -12.78 21.90
C ALA A 158 -7.68 -13.02 22.75
N ALA A 159 -8.38 -14.13 22.49
CA ALA A 159 -9.56 -14.58 23.24
C ALA A 159 -9.49 -16.06 23.66
N ASN A 160 -8.54 -16.81 23.12
CA ASN A 160 -8.24 -18.16 23.53
C ASN A 160 -6.81 -18.20 24.11
N LEU A 161 -6.56 -19.01 25.15
CA LEU A 161 -5.22 -19.09 25.72
C LEU A 161 -4.20 -19.71 24.75
N LYS A 162 -4.63 -20.61 23.85
CA LYS A 162 -3.74 -21.18 22.82
C LYS A 162 -3.28 -20.14 21.81
N THR A 163 -4.18 -19.27 21.37
CA THR A 163 -3.85 -18.19 20.43
C THR A 163 -3.04 -17.09 21.11
N ALA A 164 -3.29 -16.81 22.39
CA ALA A 164 -2.42 -15.97 23.20
C ALA A 164 -0.97 -16.52 23.22
N SER A 165 -0.77 -17.83 23.43
CA SER A 165 0.56 -18.46 23.38
C SER A 165 1.23 -18.45 22.00
N ILE A 166 0.49 -18.29 20.91
CA ILE A 166 1.05 -18.09 19.57
C ILE A 166 1.46 -16.62 19.35
N LEU A 167 0.64 -15.68 19.81
CA LEU A 167 0.86 -14.24 19.60
C LEU A 167 1.91 -13.63 20.55
N LEU A 168 2.01 -14.11 21.79
CA LEU A 168 2.90 -13.53 22.81
C LEU A 168 4.39 -13.58 22.44
N PRO A 169 4.94 -14.68 21.90
CA PRO A 169 6.32 -14.71 21.40
C PRO A 169 6.57 -13.69 20.27
N MET A 170 5.63 -13.54 19.33
CA MET A 170 5.74 -12.54 18.25
C MET A 170 5.66 -11.09 18.79
N ALA A 171 4.81 -10.85 19.79
CA ALA A 171 4.72 -9.57 20.47
C ALA A 171 6.02 -9.23 21.24
N CYS A 172 6.64 -10.22 21.90
CA CYS A 172 7.93 -10.04 22.58
C CYS A 172 9.06 -9.74 21.59
N GLU A 173 9.12 -10.47 20.46
CA GLU A 173 10.10 -10.19 19.42
C GLU A 173 9.94 -8.75 18.90
N MET A 174 8.72 -8.33 18.56
CA MET A 174 8.45 -6.96 18.11
C MET A 174 8.80 -5.89 19.17
N GLY A 175 8.55 -6.15 20.45
CA GLY A 175 8.89 -5.23 21.53
C GLY A 175 10.41 -5.06 21.70
N ARG A 176 11.16 -6.16 21.57
CA ARG A 176 12.63 -6.16 21.60
C ARG A 176 13.28 -5.35 20.47
N GLU A 177 12.61 -5.18 19.33
CA GLU A 177 13.08 -4.29 18.25
C GLU A 177 12.97 -2.80 18.62
N ARG A 178 12.21 -2.43 19.65
CA ARG A 178 12.01 -1.05 20.15
C ARG A 178 11.54 -0.02 19.11
N ARG A 179 11.07 -0.46 17.93
CA ARG A 179 10.50 0.42 16.90
C ARG A 179 9.12 0.93 17.29
N ASN A 180 8.38 0.14 18.07
CA ASN A 180 6.97 0.29 18.42
C ASN A 180 6.75 0.18 19.93
N TYR A 181 5.63 0.69 20.42
CA TYR A 181 5.11 0.36 21.75
C TYR A 181 4.12 -0.79 21.60
N VAL A 182 4.48 -1.97 22.12
CA VAL A 182 3.70 -3.19 21.92
C VAL A 182 2.76 -3.40 23.09
N HIS A 183 1.48 -3.55 22.78
CA HIS A 183 0.41 -3.81 23.74
C HIS A 183 -0.17 -5.20 23.49
N PHE A 184 -0.52 -5.91 24.57
CA PHE A 184 -1.22 -7.19 24.50
C PHE A 184 -2.53 -7.13 25.29
N ALA A 185 -3.66 -7.39 24.64
CA ALA A 185 -4.98 -7.43 25.27
C ALA A 185 -5.59 -8.84 25.25
N LEU A 186 -6.00 -9.33 26.42
CA LEU A 186 -6.70 -10.61 26.55
C LEU A 186 -8.20 -10.39 26.81
N LEU A 187 -9.06 -11.06 26.03
CA LEU A 187 -10.50 -11.11 26.23
C LEU A 187 -10.94 -12.59 26.20
N SER A 188 -10.43 -13.39 27.14
CA SER A 188 -10.71 -14.83 27.20
C SER A 188 -11.84 -15.18 28.17
N ARG A 189 -12.56 -16.26 27.87
CA ARG A 189 -13.48 -16.93 28.81
C ARG A 189 -12.74 -17.52 30.03
N ASP A 190 -11.45 -17.79 29.88
CA ASP A 190 -10.60 -18.35 30.93
C ASP A 190 -10.05 -17.27 31.87
N MET A 191 -10.22 -17.50 33.18
CA MET A 191 -9.79 -16.59 34.25
C MET A 191 -8.37 -16.93 34.73
N ILE A 192 -7.38 -16.69 33.88
CA ILE A 192 -5.94 -16.71 34.22
C ILE A 192 -5.46 -15.33 34.73
N GLY A 193 -4.48 -15.27 35.64
CA GLY A 193 -3.80 -14.01 35.97
C GLY A 193 -2.95 -13.48 34.81
N MET A 194 -2.80 -12.15 34.67
CA MET A 194 -1.92 -11.59 33.64
C MET A 194 -0.45 -11.95 33.90
N GLU A 195 -0.05 -12.07 35.17
CA GLU A 195 1.29 -12.51 35.59
C GLU A 195 1.52 -14.00 35.25
N ASP A 196 0.55 -14.87 35.54
CA ASP A 196 0.63 -16.29 35.17
C ASP A 196 0.74 -16.47 33.66
N LEU A 197 -0.03 -15.69 32.89
CA LEU A 197 0.02 -15.71 31.42
C LEU A 197 1.40 -15.31 30.89
N GLN A 198 2.06 -14.33 31.50
CA GLN A 198 3.42 -13.93 31.15
C GLN A 198 4.42 -15.05 31.46
N GLN A 199 4.39 -15.57 32.69
CA GLN A 199 5.32 -16.61 33.15
C GLN A 199 5.23 -17.90 32.32
N ILE A 200 4.02 -18.37 32.01
CA ILE A 200 3.79 -19.59 31.21
C ILE A 200 4.33 -19.45 29.78
N ASN A 201 4.32 -18.24 29.22
CA ASN A 201 4.79 -17.96 27.87
C ASN A 201 6.23 -17.45 27.80
N GLY A 202 6.96 -17.45 28.93
CA GLY A 202 8.36 -17.01 28.99
C GLY A 202 8.55 -15.52 28.71
N ILE A 203 7.52 -14.69 28.99
CA ILE A 203 7.59 -13.24 28.82
C ILE A 203 8.23 -12.62 30.07
N ASP A 204 9.27 -11.82 29.86
CA ASP A 204 9.97 -11.05 30.88
C ASP A 204 9.99 -9.55 30.54
N ASP A 205 10.59 -8.74 31.42
CA ASP A 205 10.72 -7.29 31.24
C ASP A 205 11.50 -6.90 29.97
N SER A 206 12.30 -7.81 29.38
CA SER A 206 13.05 -7.53 28.15
C SER A 206 12.17 -7.46 26.91
N CYS A 207 10.96 -8.02 26.98
CA CYS A 207 9.98 -7.98 25.89
C CYS A 207 9.32 -6.60 25.71
N GLU A 208 9.38 -5.69 26.68
CA GLU A 208 8.78 -4.34 26.64
C GLU A 208 7.28 -4.30 26.22
N ILE A 209 6.50 -5.32 26.60
CA ILE A 209 5.05 -5.43 26.30
C ILE A 209 4.21 -4.82 27.43
N PHE A 210 3.19 -4.03 27.05
CA PHE A 210 2.17 -3.51 27.98
C PHE A 210 0.90 -4.38 27.96
N PHE A 211 0.56 -4.98 29.10
CA PHE A 211 -0.58 -5.89 29.21
C PHE A 211 -1.89 -5.18 29.60
N HIS A 212 -2.98 -5.62 28.97
CA HIS A 212 -4.33 -5.10 29.17
C HIS A 212 -5.33 -6.26 29.39
N ASP A 213 -6.02 -6.25 30.53
CA ASP A 213 -7.12 -7.17 30.76
C ASP A 213 -8.41 -6.57 30.19
N ALA A 214 -8.85 -7.09 29.05
CA ALA A 214 -10.06 -6.67 28.35
C ALA A 214 -11.27 -7.56 28.69
N ARG A 215 -11.17 -8.48 29.65
CA ARG A 215 -12.26 -9.40 30.00
C ARG A 215 -13.43 -8.63 30.64
N PRO A 216 -14.68 -8.83 30.16
CA PRO A 216 -15.85 -8.26 30.81
C PRO A 216 -16.25 -9.04 32.07
N ASP A 217 -17.07 -8.42 32.92
CA ASP A 217 -17.77 -9.12 33.99
C ASP A 217 -18.55 -10.35 33.47
N PHE A 218 -18.52 -11.46 34.22
CA PHE A 218 -19.16 -12.74 33.88
C PHE A 218 -18.72 -13.35 32.52
N VAL A 219 -17.47 -13.15 32.08
CA VAL A 219 -16.98 -13.62 30.77
C VAL A 219 -17.19 -15.13 30.52
N SER A 220 -17.03 -15.97 31.54
CA SER A 220 -17.17 -17.43 31.44
C SER A 220 -18.60 -17.91 31.12
N THR A 221 -19.63 -17.24 31.68
CA THR A 221 -21.06 -17.56 31.45
C THR A 221 -21.73 -16.66 30.42
N SER A 222 -20.99 -15.73 29.82
CA SER A 222 -21.52 -14.81 28.80
C SER A 222 -21.88 -15.50 27.49
N SER A 223 -22.92 -15.01 26.83
CA SER A 223 -23.24 -15.41 25.45
C SER A 223 -22.20 -14.90 24.45
N ASP A 224 -22.06 -15.61 23.34
CA ASP A 224 -21.19 -15.20 22.23
C ASP A 224 -21.57 -13.83 21.67
N THR A 225 -22.87 -13.49 21.63
CA THR A 225 -23.33 -12.17 21.17
C THR A 225 -22.92 -11.07 22.15
N ARG A 226 -23.03 -11.31 23.47
CA ARG A 226 -22.52 -10.39 24.49
C ARG A 226 -21.01 -10.21 24.37
N LEU A 227 -20.26 -11.29 24.16
CA LEU A 227 -18.81 -11.22 24.03
C LEU A 227 -18.36 -10.54 22.72
N GLN A 228 -19.06 -10.71 21.60
CA GLN A 228 -18.83 -9.94 20.38
C GLN A 228 -18.97 -8.43 20.63
N TYR A 229 -20.03 -8.01 21.33
CA TYR A 229 -20.19 -6.60 21.73
C TYR A 229 -19.14 -6.16 22.76
N ALA A 230 -18.68 -7.05 23.65
CA ALA A 230 -17.61 -6.76 24.59
C ALA A 230 -16.28 -6.52 23.86
N THR A 231 -15.92 -7.31 22.84
CA THR A 231 -14.73 -7.07 22.01
C THR A 231 -14.79 -5.69 21.35
N ALA A 232 -15.92 -5.33 20.75
CA ALA A 232 -16.08 -4.01 20.14
C ALA A 232 -15.99 -2.87 21.17
N ARG A 233 -16.58 -3.03 22.36
CA ARG A 233 -16.49 -2.03 23.44
C ARG A 233 -15.09 -1.91 24.05
N ALA A 234 -14.39 -3.03 24.24
CA ALA A 234 -13.01 -3.03 24.71
C ALA A 234 -12.09 -2.30 23.74
N LEU A 235 -12.19 -2.60 22.44
CA LEU A 235 -11.44 -1.93 21.39
C LEU A 235 -11.79 -0.44 21.26
N PHE A 236 -13.06 -0.06 21.43
CA PHE A 236 -13.46 1.35 21.50
C PHE A 236 -12.77 2.10 22.66
N HIS A 237 -12.72 1.49 23.85
CA HIS A 237 -12.01 2.07 24.99
C HIS A 237 -10.50 2.13 24.74
N ILE A 238 -9.89 1.04 24.27
CA ILE A 238 -8.47 1.00 23.91
C ILE A 238 -8.14 2.11 22.90
N ASN A 239 -8.93 2.26 21.83
CA ASN A 239 -8.71 3.32 20.84
C ASN A 239 -8.78 4.71 21.47
N THR A 240 -9.76 4.97 22.33
CA THR A 240 -9.96 6.27 22.98
C THR A 240 -8.75 6.71 23.83
N TYR A 241 -8.02 5.77 24.45
CA TYR A 241 -6.89 6.07 25.34
C TYR A 241 -5.50 5.83 24.73
N MET A 242 -5.40 4.96 23.72
CA MET A 242 -4.14 4.46 23.16
C MET A 242 -3.98 4.76 21.66
N HIS A 243 -5.08 4.89 20.89
CA HIS A 243 -5.10 5.00 19.43
C HIS A 243 -4.10 4.03 18.74
N PRO A 244 -4.31 2.69 18.81
CA PRO A 244 -3.40 1.74 18.17
C PRO A 244 -3.43 1.92 16.64
N GLN A 245 -2.25 1.94 16.02
CA GLN A 245 -2.11 2.12 14.57
C GLN A 245 -2.46 0.85 13.78
N VAL A 246 -2.41 -0.31 14.45
CA VAL A 246 -2.77 -1.62 13.91
C VAL A 246 -3.17 -2.55 15.05
N ILE A 247 -4.11 -3.45 14.76
CA ILE A 247 -4.55 -4.53 15.65
C ILE A 247 -4.14 -5.87 15.02
N ILE A 248 -3.51 -6.76 15.75
CA ILE A 248 -3.00 -8.05 15.27
C ILE A 248 -3.72 -9.16 16.04
N ILE A 249 -4.37 -10.06 15.31
CA ILE A 249 -5.16 -11.17 15.87
C ILE A 249 -4.84 -12.49 15.16
N ASP A 250 -5.03 -13.60 15.87
CA ASP A 250 -5.00 -14.93 15.27
C ASP A 250 -6.28 -15.17 14.44
N SER A 251 -6.12 -15.67 13.21
CA SER A 251 -7.25 -15.93 12.30
C SER A 251 -7.75 -17.38 12.33
N THR A 252 -7.00 -18.28 12.96
CA THR A 252 -7.22 -19.74 12.89
C THR A 252 -8.55 -20.16 13.52
N GLU A 253 -8.97 -21.39 13.29
CA GLU A 253 -10.18 -21.95 13.94
C GLU A 253 -10.05 -22.06 15.47
N GLN A 254 -8.84 -21.97 16.03
CA GLN A 254 -8.63 -21.91 17.48
C GLN A 254 -9.09 -20.57 18.08
N GLN A 255 -9.16 -19.51 17.27
CA GLN A 255 -9.64 -18.21 17.71
C GLN A 255 -11.16 -18.10 17.60
N GLU A 256 -11.77 -17.73 18.73
CA GLU A 256 -13.19 -17.52 18.94
C GLU A 256 -13.87 -16.71 17.82
N SER A 257 -14.94 -17.26 17.23
CA SER A 257 -15.59 -16.65 16.06
C SER A 257 -16.30 -15.32 16.37
N TRP A 258 -16.86 -15.19 17.57
CA TRP A 258 -17.47 -13.96 18.08
C TRP A 258 -16.43 -12.86 18.28
N PHE A 259 -15.21 -13.22 18.67
CA PHE A 259 -14.10 -12.30 18.83
C PHE A 259 -13.65 -11.74 17.49
N LYS A 260 -13.39 -12.62 16.50
CA LYS A 260 -12.93 -12.20 15.16
C LYS A 260 -13.92 -11.23 14.51
N LYS A 261 -15.22 -11.54 14.61
CA LYS A 261 -16.30 -10.65 14.16
C LYS A 261 -16.29 -9.30 14.90
N GLY A 262 -16.22 -9.31 16.23
CA GLY A 262 -16.21 -8.09 17.04
C GLY A 262 -14.99 -7.20 16.79
N ALA A 263 -13.82 -7.82 16.63
CA ALA A 263 -12.56 -7.13 16.33
C ALA A 263 -12.60 -6.47 14.94
N LYS A 264 -13.00 -7.21 13.91
CA LYS A 264 -13.10 -6.71 12.53
C LYS A 264 -14.09 -5.55 12.41
N LEU A 265 -15.33 -5.73 12.89
CA LEU A 265 -16.37 -4.69 12.86
C LEU A 265 -15.93 -3.39 13.54
N GLN A 266 -15.24 -3.49 14.68
CA GLN A 266 -14.79 -2.32 15.42
C GLN A 266 -13.53 -1.68 14.81
N GLY A 267 -12.60 -2.48 14.27
CA GLY A 267 -11.44 -1.99 13.52
C GLY A 267 -11.86 -1.20 12.27
N ASP A 268 -12.77 -1.76 11.47
CA ASP A 268 -13.37 -1.10 10.31
C ASP A 268 -14.04 0.24 10.69
N PHE A 269 -14.81 0.26 11.80
CA PHE A 269 -15.44 1.48 12.31
C PHE A 269 -14.43 2.54 12.79
N MET A 270 -13.28 2.11 13.31
CA MET A 270 -12.21 3.00 13.78
C MET A 270 -11.27 3.46 12.65
N GLY A 271 -11.30 2.81 11.48
CA GLY A 271 -10.27 2.96 10.45
C GLY A 271 -8.92 2.33 10.82
N THR A 272 -8.87 1.48 11.86
CA THR A 272 -7.66 0.79 12.31
C THR A 272 -7.56 -0.58 11.61
N PRO A 273 -6.48 -0.89 10.87
CA PRO A 273 -6.33 -2.18 10.22
C PRO A 273 -6.24 -3.32 11.25
N VAL A 274 -7.02 -4.37 11.01
CA VAL A 274 -6.96 -5.64 11.75
C VAL A 274 -6.21 -6.66 10.91
N ILE A 275 -4.98 -6.98 11.28
CA ILE A 275 -4.17 -8.02 10.63
C ILE A 275 -4.58 -9.38 11.19
N GLU A 276 -5.17 -10.20 10.33
CA GLU A 276 -5.61 -11.57 10.60
C GLU A 276 -4.44 -12.53 10.27
N LEU A 277 -3.75 -13.05 11.30
CA LEU A 277 -2.56 -13.89 11.15
C LEU A 277 -2.94 -15.36 10.82
N PRO A 278 -2.36 -15.99 9.78
CA PRO A 278 -2.68 -17.35 9.35
C PRO A 278 -2.02 -18.43 10.22
N ASP A 279 -2.35 -19.70 9.98
CA ASP A 279 -1.63 -20.82 10.57
C ASP A 279 -0.11 -20.72 10.36
N ASN A 280 0.64 -20.97 11.44
CA ASN A 280 2.10 -20.83 11.51
C ASN A 280 2.64 -19.42 11.19
N ALA A 281 1.87 -18.36 11.52
CA ALA A 281 2.26 -16.97 11.30
C ALA A 281 3.67 -16.62 11.80
N ALA A 282 4.08 -17.10 12.98
CA ALA A 282 5.43 -16.85 13.51
C ALA A 282 6.55 -17.27 12.53
N LYS A 283 6.34 -18.34 11.75
CA LYS A 283 7.30 -18.79 10.72
C LYS A 283 7.16 -18.06 9.39
N ARG A 284 5.93 -17.72 8.96
CA ARG A 284 5.64 -17.20 7.60
C ARG A 284 5.63 -15.66 7.51
N LEU A 285 5.27 -15.02 8.62
CA LEU A 285 5.15 -13.58 8.83
C LEU A 285 5.98 -13.12 10.04
N GLY A 286 7.00 -13.89 10.45
CA GLY A 286 7.93 -13.48 11.51
C GLY A 286 8.57 -12.11 11.22
N TRP A 287 8.85 -11.79 9.96
CA TRP A 287 9.34 -10.47 9.53
C TRP A 287 8.41 -9.30 9.87
N LEU A 288 7.13 -9.54 10.17
CA LEU A 288 6.18 -8.50 10.60
C LEU A 288 6.64 -7.83 11.91
N THR A 289 7.36 -8.55 12.78
CA THR A 289 7.90 -8.04 14.05
C THR A 289 8.92 -6.93 13.84
N LYS A 290 9.60 -6.91 12.68
CA LYS A 290 10.65 -5.94 12.36
C LYS A 290 10.11 -4.60 11.86
N LEU A 291 8.85 -4.51 11.46
CA LEU A 291 8.26 -3.30 10.85
C LEU A 291 7.80 -2.28 11.89
N ASP A 292 7.74 -1.00 11.50
CA ASP A 292 7.15 0.06 12.33
C ASP A 292 5.62 0.16 12.22
N SER A 293 5.01 0.83 13.18
CA SER A 293 3.57 1.08 13.27
C SER A 293 3.00 1.79 12.05
N SER A 294 3.77 2.69 11.42
CA SER A 294 3.38 3.44 10.22
C SER A 294 3.25 2.50 9.01
N SER A 295 4.24 1.61 8.85
CA SER A 295 4.24 0.55 7.85
C SER A 295 3.02 -0.34 8.01
N LEU A 296 2.80 -0.86 9.23
CA LEU A 296 1.70 -1.78 9.52
C LEU A 296 0.31 -1.11 9.39
N ALA A 297 0.20 0.20 9.61
CA ALA A 297 -1.01 0.97 9.32
C ALA A 297 -1.36 1.03 7.81
N ALA A 298 -0.39 0.75 6.92
CA ALA A 298 -0.61 0.64 5.47
C ALA A 298 -0.89 -0.79 4.99
N TRP A 299 -0.89 -1.80 5.88
CA TRP A 299 -0.94 -3.23 5.52
C TRP A 299 -2.06 -3.59 4.54
N HIS A 300 -3.30 -3.14 4.79
CA HIS A 300 -4.47 -3.41 3.93
C HIS A 300 -4.70 -2.36 2.82
N LYS A 301 -3.90 -1.28 2.76
CA LYS A 301 -4.06 -0.22 1.75
C LYS A 301 -3.37 -0.55 0.44
N ILE A 302 -2.23 -1.24 0.54
CA ILE A 302 -1.35 -1.61 -0.58
C ILE A 302 -2.05 -2.61 -1.51
N ASN A 303 -2.21 -2.24 -2.79
CA ASN A 303 -2.57 -3.13 -3.88
C ASN A 303 -1.38 -3.29 -4.84
N ILE A 304 -1.16 -4.52 -5.33
CA ILE A 304 -0.15 -4.83 -6.33
C ILE A 304 -0.85 -5.55 -7.47
N ASP A 305 -0.69 -5.08 -8.70
CA ASP A 305 -1.12 -5.79 -9.89
C ASP A 305 0.11 -6.32 -10.64
N ILE A 306 0.03 -7.50 -11.24
CA ILE A 306 1.12 -8.14 -11.99
C ILE A 306 0.90 -7.94 -13.48
N LEU A 307 1.93 -7.46 -14.18
CA LEU A 307 1.97 -7.29 -15.62
C LEU A 307 3.01 -8.23 -16.24
N ILE A 308 2.59 -9.03 -17.22
CA ILE A 308 3.46 -9.90 -18.02
C ILE A 308 3.27 -9.58 -19.50
N HIS A 309 4.36 -9.33 -20.22
CA HIS A 309 4.37 -9.27 -21.68
C HIS A 309 4.76 -10.65 -22.24
N ALA A 310 3.78 -11.41 -22.74
CA ALA A 310 4.03 -12.76 -23.24
C ALA A 310 4.89 -12.73 -24.52
N PRO A 311 5.86 -13.65 -24.68
CA PRO A 311 6.69 -13.66 -25.86
C PRO A 311 5.91 -14.30 -27.04
N PRO A 312 6.14 -13.84 -28.27
CA PRO A 312 5.47 -14.35 -29.47
C PRO A 312 5.91 -15.78 -29.84
N THR A 313 7.10 -16.18 -29.43
CA THR A 313 7.53 -17.59 -29.47
C THR A 313 8.24 -17.97 -28.18
N GLY A 314 8.39 -19.27 -27.90
CA GLY A 314 9.05 -19.74 -26.68
C GLY A 314 8.11 -19.92 -25.48
N SER A 315 6.96 -20.56 -25.71
CA SER A 315 5.92 -20.88 -24.70
C SER A 315 6.42 -21.48 -23.36
N GLY A 316 7.59 -22.10 -23.33
CA GLY A 316 8.19 -22.68 -22.12
C GLY A 316 8.50 -21.67 -21.01
N SER A 317 9.02 -20.48 -21.35
CA SER A 317 9.43 -19.47 -20.35
C SER A 317 8.22 -18.92 -19.59
N LEU A 318 7.19 -18.46 -20.32
CA LEU A 318 5.90 -18.07 -19.74
C LEU A 318 5.26 -19.21 -18.94
N GLY A 319 5.36 -20.46 -19.40
CA GLY A 319 4.86 -21.62 -18.66
C GLY A 319 5.55 -21.82 -17.30
N ARG A 320 6.88 -21.62 -17.24
CA ARG A 320 7.70 -21.63 -16.01
C ARG A 320 7.29 -20.52 -15.06
N LEU A 321 7.19 -19.27 -15.53
CA LEU A 321 6.74 -18.12 -14.74
C LEU A 321 5.31 -18.31 -14.17
N LEU A 322 4.35 -18.74 -14.99
CA LEU A 322 2.98 -18.97 -14.53
C LEU A 322 2.91 -20.12 -13.50
N LYS A 323 3.76 -21.15 -13.64
CA LYS A 323 3.87 -22.23 -12.65
C LYS A 323 4.44 -21.72 -11.33
N SER A 324 5.48 -20.86 -11.35
CA SER A 324 6.05 -20.29 -10.12
C SER A 324 5.06 -19.36 -9.40
N LEU A 325 4.37 -18.48 -10.14
CA LEU A 325 3.26 -17.67 -9.61
C LEU A 325 2.15 -18.54 -9.02
N HIS A 326 1.81 -19.66 -9.66
CA HIS A 326 0.77 -20.57 -9.17
C HIS A 326 1.12 -21.17 -7.80
N VAL A 327 2.38 -21.45 -7.47
CA VAL A 327 2.77 -22.08 -6.20
C VAL A 327 3.11 -21.09 -5.08
N ALA A 328 3.20 -19.79 -5.38
CA ALA A 328 3.62 -18.79 -4.40
C ALA A 328 2.67 -18.58 -3.21
N ASP A 329 3.27 -18.09 -2.11
CA ASP A 329 2.59 -17.69 -0.88
C ASP A 329 2.20 -16.21 -0.96
N PHE A 330 0.90 -15.96 -0.92
CA PHE A 330 0.32 -14.60 -0.91
C PHE A 330 -0.26 -14.22 0.45
N THR A 331 0.03 -14.97 1.53
CA THR A 331 -0.58 -14.69 2.85
C THR A 331 -0.14 -13.36 3.49
N ALA A 332 0.91 -12.72 2.96
CA ALA A 332 1.26 -11.34 3.28
C ALA A 332 0.31 -10.26 2.74
N GLY A 333 -0.76 -10.61 2.00
CA GLY A 333 -1.69 -9.61 1.49
C GLY A 333 -2.87 -10.17 0.68
N THR A 334 -3.48 -9.30 -0.12
CA THR A 334 -4.51 -9.69 -1.10
C THR A 334 -3.85 -10.33 -2.33
N MET A 335 -4.53 -11.30 -2.94
CA MET A 335 -4.13 -11.87 -4.22
C MET A 335 -4.02 -10.76 -5.27
N PRO A 336 -2.90 -10.62 -5.98
CA PRO A 336 -2.75 -9.58 -7.00
C PRO A 336 -3.57 -9.91 -8.25
N HIS A 337 -4.05 -8.88 -8.95
CA HIS A 337 -4.61 -9.05 -10.29
C HIS A 337 -3.48 -9.40 -11.28
N LEU A 338 -3.75 -10.25 -12.27
CA LEU A 338 -2.76 -10.69 -13.24
C LEU A 338 -3.19 -10.31 -14.66
N THR A 339 -2.44 -9.40 -15.28
CA THR A 339 -2.61 -9.00 -16.69
C THR A 339 -1.50 -9.62 -17.54
N ILE A 340 -1.90 -10.39 -18.56
CA ILE A 340 -0.99 -10.92 -19.58
C ILE A 340 -1.31 -10.26 -20.92
N GLU A 341 -0.38 -9.44 -21.38
CA GLU A 341 -0.37 -8.88 -22.73
C GLU A 341 0.08 -9.97 -23.72
N LEU A 342 -0.78 -10.31 -24.68
CA LEU A 342 -0.58 -11.38 -25.63
C LEU A 342 -0.25 -10.83 -27.04
N PRO A 343 0.80 -11.34 -27.69
CA PRO A 343 1.18 -10.97 -29.05
C PRO A 343 0.14 -11.42 -30.07
N GLN A 344 0.16 -10.81 -31.26
CA GLN A 344 -0.89 -11.03 -32.27
C GLN A 344 -0.99 -12.50 -32.72
N VAL A 345 0.13 -13.21 -32.81
CA VAL A 345 0.17 -14.67 -32.98
C VAL A 345 0.58 -15.31 -31.67
N VAL A 346 -0.29 -16.16 -31.11
CA VAL A 346 -0.05 -16.92 -29.87
C VAL A 346 0.20 -18.38 -30.23
N GLU A 347 1.33 -18.95 -29.81
CA GLU A 347 1.65 -20.37 -30.01
C GLU A 347 0.54 -21.29 -29.46
N LYS A 348 0.24 -22.40 -30.15
CA LYS A 348 -0.73 -23.42 -29.69
C LYS A 348 -0.37 -23.99 -28.31
N ALA A 349 0.91 -24.03 -27.97
CA ALA A 349 1.39 -24.43 -26.64
C ALA A 349 0.99 -23.40 -25.58
N THR A 350 1.30 -22.12 -25.79
CA THR A 350 0.85 -21.01 -24.93
C THR A 350 -0.66 -20.99 -24.76
N GLN A 351 -1.44 -21.16 -25.85
CA GLN A 351 -2.90 -21.23 -25.78
C GLN A 351 -3.40 -22.34 -24.83
N ARG A 352 -2.81 -23.55 -24.91
CA ARG A 352 -3.15 -24.67 -24.01
C ARG A 352 -2.79 -24.37 -22.55
N THR A 353 -1.61 -23.79 -22.31
CA THR A 353 -1.18 -23.37 -20.98
C THR A 353 -2.15 -22.35 -20.38
N LEU A 354 -2.50 -21.30 -21.13
CA LEU A 354 -3.44 -20.27 -20.69
C LEU A 354 -4.86 -20.82 -20.48
N GLN A 355 -5.32 -21.77 -21.31
CA GLN A 355 -6.62 -22.44 -21.14
C GLN A 355 -6.69 -23.30 -19.87
N ALA A 356 -5.58 -23.91 -19.46
CA ALA A 356 -5.49 -24.72 -18.24
C ALA A 356 -5.22 -23.87 -16.98
N PHE A 357 -4.64 -22.69 -17.14
CA PHE A 357 -4.25 -21.81 -16.04
C PHE A 357 -5.47 -21.12 -15.40
N ARG A 358 -5.55 -21.15 -14.06
CA ARG A 358 -6.61 -20.50 -13.29
C ARG A 358 -6.00 -19.59 -12.23
N TRP A 359 -6.51 -18.35 -12.18
CA TRP A 359 -6.08 -17.31 -11.24
C TRP A 359 -7.31 -16.61 -10.64
N PRO A 360 -7.48 -16.61 -9.30
CA PRO A 360 -6.58 -17.17 -8.28
C PRO A 360 -6.45 -18.72 -8.34
N PRO A 361 -5.39 -19.30 -7.73
CA PRO A 361 -5.25 -20.75 -7.60
C PRO A 361 -6.41 -21.39 -6.82
N ALA A 362 -6.87 -22.57 -7.25
CA ALA A 362 -8.06 -23.23 -6.67
C ALA A 362 -8.00 -23.49 -5.15
N ARG A 363 -6.79 -23.62 -4.56
CA ARG A 363 -6.60 -23.72 -3.09
C ARG A 363 -7.14 -22.49 -2.33
N MET A 364 -7.18 -21.32 -2.98
CA MET A 364 -7.66 -20.06 -2.42
C MET A 364 -9.15 -19.79 -2.69
N ALA A 365 -9.89 -20.77 -3.24
CA ALA A 365 -11.33 -20.62 -3.49
C ALA A 365 -12.16 -20.41 -2.21
N HIS A 366 -11.64 -20.81 -1.04
CA HIS A 366 -12.28 -20.51 0.24
C HIS A 366 -12.22 -19.01 0.62
N THR A 367 -11.19 -18.29 0.15
CA THR A 367 -10.99 -16.86 0.42
C THR A 367 -11.62 -15.99 -0.67
N TYR A 368 -11.42 -16.34 -1.95
CA TYR A 368 -11.79 -15.53 -3.11
C TYR A 368 -12.99 -16.08 -3.90
N GLY A 369 -13.57 -17.21 -3.48
CA GLY A 369 -14.69 -17.84 -4.17
C GLY A 369 -14.35 -18.20 -5.63
N ASN A 370 -15.25 -17.81 -6.54
CA ASN A 370 -15.09 -17.96 -7.98
C ASN A 370 -14.57 -16.67 -8.67
N ALA A 371 -13.87 -15.79 -7.95
CA ALA A 371 -13.32 -14.56 -8.53
C ALA A 371 -12.37 -14.89 -9.69
N GLN A 372 -12.51 -14.19 -10.83
CA GLN A 372 -11.59 -14.27 -11.96
C GLN A 372 -10.67 -13.06 -11.91
N MET A 373 -9.39 -13.28 -11.63
CA MET A 373 -8.38 -12.21 -11.48
C MET A 373 -7.32 -12.25 -12.59
N LEU A 374 -7.61 -12.96 -13.70
CA LEU A 374 -6.78 -13.02 -14.90
C LEU A 374 -7.41 -12.17 -16.02
N SER A 375 -6.65 -11.19 -16.51
CA SER A 375 -6.92 -10.46 -17.74
C SER A 375 -5.96 -10.90 -18.84
N LEU A 376 -6.50 -11.36 -19.97
CA LEU A 376 -5.74 -11.64 -21.18
C LEU A 376 -6.03 -10.55 -22.22
N ARG A 377 -5.00 -9.81 -22.64
CA ARG A 377 -5.12 -8.71 -23.61
C ARG A 377 -4.45 -9.08 -24.93
N HIS A 378 -5.23 -9.51 -25.92
CA HIS A 378 -4.70 -10.01 -27.20
C HIS A 378 -4.59 -8.89 -28.25
N ARG A 379 -3.42 -8.78 -28.91
CA ARG A 379 -3.16 -7.77 -29.94
C ARG A 379 -3.86 -8.10 -31.27
N ILE A 380 -4.54 -7.11 -31.86
CA ILE A 380 -5.18 -7.20 -33.18
C ILE A 380 -4.24 -6.78 -34.33
N PRO A 381 -3.49 -5.66 -34.26
CA PRO A 381 -2.56 -5.26 -35.33
C PRO A 381 -1.54 -6.34 -35.71
N ARG A 382 -1.46 -6.62 -37.01
CA ARG A 382 -0.58 -7.64 -37.62
C ARG A 382 0.83 -7.17 -37.89
N GLU A 383 1.03 -5.87 -37.94
CA GLU A 383 2.35 -5.29 -38.12
C GLU A 383 3.17 -5.48 -36.84
N ARG A 384 4.50 -5.49 -36.99
CA ARG A 384 5.40 -5.51 -35.83
C ARG A 384 5.31 -4.15 -35.16
N LEU A 385 5.25 -4.16 -33.83
CA LEU A 385 5.25 -2.92 -33.05
C LEU A 385 6.49 -2.10 -33.36
N THR A 386 6.31 -0.80 -33.57
CA THR A 386 7.37 0.20 -33.42
C THR A 386 7.75 0.37 -31.95
N GLU A 387 8.89 1.00 -31.67
CA GLU A 387 9.32 1.32 -30.30
C GLU A 387 8.26 2.18 -29.55
N GLU A 388 7.60 3.08 -30.29
CA GLU A 388 6.49 3.91 -29.79
C GLU A 388 5.26 3.07 -29.43
N GLU A 389 4.74 2.28 -30.37
CA GLU A 389 3.53 1.45 -30.12
C GLU A 389 3.74 0.42 -29.01
N SER A 390 4.96 -0.16 -28.92
CA SER A 390 5.34 -1.07 -27.83
C SER A 390 5.33 -0.36 -26.47
N SER A 391 5.88 0.86 -26.42
CA SER A 391 5.94 1.68 -25.20
C SER A 391 4.57 2.18 -24.75
N VAL A 392 3.75 2.69 -25.67
CA VAL A 392 2.38 3.14 -25.38
C VAL A 392 1.55 1.97 -24.85
N ARG A 393 1.54 0.82 -25.55
CA ARG A 393 0.79 -0.37 -25.12
C ARG A 393 1.22 -0.87 -23.74
N PHE A 394 2.53 -0.86 -23.44
CA PHE A 394 3.04 -1.24 -22.13
C PHE A 394 2.50 -0.33 -21.02
N LEU A 395 2.49 0.99 -21.22
CA LEU A 395 2.02 1.95 -20.21
C LEU A 395 0.49 1.94 -20.04
N GLU A 396 -0.26 1.73 -21.13
CA GLU A 396 -1.73 1.54 -21.12
C GLU A 396 -2.19 0.18 -20.56
N SER A 397 -1.27 -0.72 -20.24
CA SER A 397 -1.59 -2.04 -19.67
C SER A 397 -2.04 -1.96 -18.19
N PHE A 398 -1.61 -0.92 -17.48
CA PHE A 398 -1.90 -0.68 -16.07
C PHE A 398 -2.20 0.80 -15.80
N TRP A 399 -3.20 1.08 -14.98
CA TRP A 399 -3.45 2.40 -14.40
C TRP A 399 -3.80 2.26 -12.92
N PRO A 400 -3.10 2.95 -12.00
CA PRO A 400 -3.31 2.78 -10.57
C PRO A 400 -4.64 3.40 -10.11
N ARG A 401 -5.43 2.66 -9.32
CA ARG A 401 -6.67 3.18 -8.69
C ARG A 401 -6.36 4.26 -7.66
N SER A 402 -5.26 4.12 -6.93
CA SER A 402 -4.66 5.15 -6.09
C SER A 402 -3.18 5.22 -6.44
N ALA A 403 -2.70 6.39 -6.86
CA ALA A 403 -1.28 6.61 -7.15
C ALA A 403 -0.39 6.29 -5.94
N GLU A 404 -0.87 6.58 -4.72
CA GLU A 404 -0.10 6.33 -3.50
C GLU A 404 0.02 4.84 -3.16
N HIS A 405 -1.02 4.05 -3.42
CA HIS A 405 -1.19 2.70 -2.87
C HIS A 405 -1.34 1.55 -3.88
N SER A 406 -1.53 1.85 -5.17
CA SER A 406 -1.64 0.84 -6.23
C SER A 406 -0.35 0.80 -7.03
N HIS A 407 0.36 -0.32 -6.97
CA HIS A 407 1.68 -0.50 -7.59
C HIS A 407 1.61 -1.61 -8.67
N VAL A 408 2.55 -1.61 -9.61
CA VAL A 408 2.61 -2.62 -10.68
C VAL A 408 3.92 -3.40 -10.65
N LEU A 409 3.81 -4.72 -10.54
CA LEU A 409 4.92 -5.64 -10.65
C LEU A 409 5.07 -6.08 -12.11
N VAL A 410 6.13 -5.62 -12.75
CA VAL A 410 6.47 -5.99 -14.13
C VAL A 410 7.35 -7.23 -14.09
N LEU A 411 6.90 -8.29 -14.76
CA LEU A 411 7.60 -9.57 -14.86
C LEU A 411 7.86 -9.95 -16.32
N SER A 412 9.13 -10.13 -16.63
CA SER A 412 9.63 -10.73 -17.87
C SER A 412 9.32 -12.23 -17.89
N PRO A 413 8.89 -12.81 -19.03
CA PRO A 413 8.62 -14.25 -19.17
C PRO A 413 9.78 -15.17 -18.79
N GLN A 414 11.00 -14.64 -18.83
CA GLN A 414 12.24 -15.33 -18.49
C GLN A 414 12.41 -15.58 -16.98
N VAL A 415 11.62 -14.92 -16.13
CA VAL A 415 11.71 -15.01 -14.67
C VAL A 415 11.08 -16.29 -14.12
N GLU A 416 11.74 -16.92 -13.16
CA GLU A 416 11.15 -17.89 -12.24
C GLU A 416 11.20 -17.32 -10.81
N LEU A 417 10.07 -17.35 -10.11
CA LEU A 417 9.92 -16.76 -8.76
C LEU A 417 9.94 -17.83 -7.68
N THR A 418 10.45 -17.50 -6.49
CA THR A 418 10.35 -18.39 -5.33
C THR A 418 8.96 -18.34 -4.69
N PRO A 419 8.58 -19.33 -3.87
CA PRO A 419 7.33 -19.27 -3.14
C PRO A 419 7.19 -18.07 -2.18
N GLN A 420 8.29 -17.43 -1.78
CA GLN A 420 8.31 -16.32 -0.80
C GLN A 420 8.47 -14.92 -1.41
N PHE A 421 8.63 -14.79 -2.74
CA PHE A 421 8.90 -13.52 -3.42
C PHE A 421 7.92 -12.39 -3.01
N PHE A 422 6.64 -12.71 -2.83
CA PHE A 422 5.60 -11.74 -2.51
C PHE A 422 5.71 -11.22 -1.07
N HIS A 423 6.17 -12.06 -0.14
CA HIS A 423 6.43 -11.64 1.24
C HIS A 423 7.61 -10.65 1.27
N TYR A 424 8.63 -10.82 0.41
CA TYR A 424 9.73 -9.87 0.25
C TYR A 424 9.26 -8.55 -0.35
N LEU A 425 8.53 -8.57 -1.47
CA LEU A 425 7.96 -7.33 -2.07
C LEU A 425 7.06 -6.57 -1.08
N LYS A 426 6.24 -7.30 -0.32
CA LYS A 426 5.38 -6.72 0.70
C LYS A 426 6.20 -6.08 1.82
N PHE A 427 7.24 -6.76 2.31
CA PHE A 427 8.18 -6.20 3.29
C PHE A 427 8.84 -4.92 2.75
N MET A 428 9.41 -4.98 1.54
CA MET A 428 10.14 -3.85 0.94
C MET A 428 9.25 -2.62 0.80
N LEU A 429 8.02 -2.77 0.29
CA LEU A 429 7.04 -1.68 0.27
C LEU A 429 6.80 -1.11 1.67
N LEU A 430 6.50 -1.97 2.64
CA LEU A 430 6.18 -1.55 4.00
C LEU A 430 7.33 -0.75 4.62
N GLU A 431 8.55 -1.30 4.65
CA GLU A 431 9.72 -0.68 5.26
C GLU A 431 10.20 0.58 4.51
N TYR A 432 10.33 0.51 3.19
CA TYR A 432 11.02 1.53 2.41
C TYR A 432 10.10 2.59 1.79
N ARG A 433 8.79 2.33 1.66
CA ARG A 433 7.80 3.30 1.14
C ARG A 433 6.82 3.80 2.21
N TYR A 434 6.47 2.99 3.21
CA TYR A 434 5.42 3.32 4.20
C TYR A 434 5.89 3.52 5.65
N SER A 435 7.15 3.27 5.97
CA SER A 435 7.65 3.49 7.33
C SER A 435 7.69 4.98 7.70
N GLY A 436 7.62 5.26 9.00
CA GLY A 436 7.75 6.62 9.52
C GLY A 436 9.10 7.26 9.16
N THR A 437 10.16 6.43 9.01
CA THR A 437 11.48 6.88 8.54
C THR A 437 11.42 7.30 7.08
N ALA A 438 10.90 6.46 6.19
CA ALA A 438 10.79 6.76 4.76
C ALA A 438 9.96 8.02 4.48
N LEU A 439 8.82 8.17 5.18
CA LEU A 439 7.93 9.32 5.05
C LEU A 439 8.53 10.62 5.62
N SER A 440 9.26 10.55 6.74
CA SER A 440 9.88 11.73 7.35
C SER A 440 11.12 12.23 6.58
N GLN A 441 11.91 11.32 6.01
CA GLN A 441 13.07 11.64 5.19
C GLN A 441 12.72 11.89 3.69
N GLN A 442 11.45 11.70 3.31
CA GLN A 442 10.94 11.86 1.93
C GLN A 442 11.54 10.88 0.90
N TRP A 443 12.11 9.75 1.35
CA TRP A 443 12.56 8.66 0.47
C TRP A 443 11.40 8.07 -0.33
N ASP A 444 10.20 8.08 0.27
CA ASP A 444 8.95 7.69 -0.36
C ASP A 444 8.79 8.33 -1.75
N ARG A 445 9.23 9.59 -1.93
CA ARG A 445 9.11 10.35 -3.18
C ARG A 445 10.22 10.07 -4.19
N GLN A 446 11.35 9.51 -3.77
CA GLN A 446 12.56 9.35 -4.59
C GLN A 446 12.67 7.98 -5.26
N ILE A 447 11.98 6.96 -4.74
CA ILE A 447 12.07 5.61 -5.29
C ILE A 447 11.16 5.43 -6.51
N MET A 448 11.77 4.96 -7.61
CA MET A 448 11.09 4.54 -8.83
C MET A 448 10.43 3.16 -8.65
N GLY A 449 11.15 2.25 -7.99
CA GLY A 449 10.69 0.87 -7.77
C GLY A 449 11.66 -0.01 -6.99
N PHE A 450 11.27 -1.27 -6.81
CA PHE A 450 12.05 -2.32 -6.15
C PHE A 450 12.32 -3.46 -7.13
N SER A 451 13.59 -3.80 -7.36
CA SER A 451 13.98 -5.00 -8.11
C SER A 451 13.93 -6.25 -7.22
N MET A 452 13.80 -7.43 -7.84
CA MET A 452 14.04 -8.72 -7.18
C MET A 452 15.28 -9.46 -7.72
N VAL A 453 15.97 -8.88 -8.70
CA VAL A 453 17.11 -9.48 -9.41
C VAL A 453 18.29 -8.51 -9.43
N VAL A 454 19.51 -9.05 -9.34
CA VAL A 454 20.74 -8.29 -9.60
C VAL A 454 21.05 -8.32 -11.10
N PRO A 455 21.26 -7.16 -11.76
CA PRO A 455 21.69 -7.09 -13.15
C PRO A 455 23.06 -7.75 -13.37
N GLN A 456 23.24 -8.43 -14.50
CA GLN A 456 24.55 -8.99 -14.92
C GLN A 456 25.26 -8.12 -15.97
N ALA A 457 24.57 -7.08 -16.44
CA ALA A 457 24.99 -6.17 -17.48
C ALA A 457 24.50 -4.76 -17.15
N PHE A 458 25.22 -3.75 -17.64
CA PHE A 458 24.78 -2.38 -17.61
C PHE A 458 23.59 -2.18 -18.57
N ILE A 459 22.79 -1.13 -18.34
CA ILE A 459 21.57 -0.85 -19.13
C ILE A 459 21.85 -0.64 -20.64
N ASN A 460 23.08 -0.24 -20.98
CA ASN A 460 23.58 -0.10 -22.34
C ASN A 460 24.02 -1.44 -22.99
N GLY A 461 23.81 -2.58 -22.32
CA GLY A 461 24.17 -3.91 -22.80
C GLY A 461 25.60 -4.37 -22.50
N THR A 462 26.45 -3.51 -21.91
CA THR A 462 27.82 -3.89 -21.57
C THR A 462 27.82 -4.95 -20.46
N LEU A 463 28.47 -6.10 -20.69
CA LEU A 463 28.64 -7.15 -19.68
C LEU A 463 29.64 -6.74 -18.59
N GLY A 464 29.56 -7.38 -17.43
CA GLY A 464 30.47 -7.12 -16.32
C GLY A 464 29.98 -6.03 -15.36
N PHE A 465 28.67 -5.95 -15.13
CA PHE A 465 28.16 -5.26 -13.96
C PHE A 465 28.51 -6.10 -12.71
N GLU A 466 29.15 -5.47 -11.73
CA GLU A 466 29.43 -6.05 -10.41
C GLU A 466 28.67 -5.26 -9.34
N GLU A 467 28.21 -5.95 -8.30
CA GLU A 467 27.53 -5.33 -7.16
C GLU A 467 28.51 -4.38 -6.43
N PRO A 468 28.10 -3.14 -6.10
CA PRO A 468 28.99 -2.21 -5.42
C PRO A 468 29.32 -2.69 -3.99
N ASP A 469 30.56 -2.43 -3.55
CA ASP A 469 30.98 -2.74 -2.18
C ASP A 469 30.08 -2.02 -1.14
N PRO A 470 29.75 -2.68 -0.01
CA PRO A 470 29.07 -2.04 1.11
C PRO A 470 29.82 -0.80 1.62
N LEU A 471 29.08 0.23 2.05
CA LEU A 471 29.66 1.46 2.59
C LEU A 471 30.35 1.26 3.96
N ASP A 472 30.02 0.19 4.66
CA ASP A 472 30.50 -0.13 6.00
C ASP A 472 31.32 -1.44 5.98
N PRO A 473 32.60 -1.42 6.37
CA PRO A 473 33.45 -2.61 6.33
C PRO A 473 33.00 -3.71 7.30
N ASP A 474 32.30 -3.39 8.40
CA ASP A 474 31.75 -4.41 9.30
C ASP A 474 30.62 -5.22 8.61
N GLN A 475 30.07 -4.71 7.50
CA GLN A 475 29.09 -5.40 6.66
C GLN A 475 29.75 -6.23 5.54
N GLN A 476 31.06 -6.13 5.32
CA GLN A 476 31.75 -6.96 4.31
C GLN A 476 31.83 -8.44 4.71
N GLU A 477 31.74 -8.78 6.01
CA GLU A 477 31.60 -10.17 6.47
C GLU A 477 30.21 -10.75 6.15
N GLY A 478 29.20 -9.91 5.90
CA GLY A 478 27.84 -10.29 5.53
C GLY A 478 27.46 -9.81 4.13
N LYS A 479 27.88 -10.53 3.09
CA LYS A 479 27.63 -10.24 1.66
C LYS A 479 26.14 -10.31 1.25
N GLY A 480 25.35 -9.35 1.71
CA GLY A 480 23.91 -9.27 1.45
C GLY A 480 23.33 -7.85 1.49
N GLY A 481 24.17 -6.81 1.38
CA GLY A 481 23.72 -5.42 1.33
C GLY A 481 22.94 -5.11 0.04
N GLY A 482 21.81 -4.40 0.15
CA GLY A 482 21.13 -3.85 -1.02
C GLY A 482 21.81 -2.58 -1.53
N PHE A 483 21.56 -2.20 -2.78
CA PHE A 483 22.11 -0.98 -3.40
C PHE A 483 21.04 -0.16 -4.12
N LEU A 484 21.32 1.12 -4.34
CA LEU A 484 20.43 2.07 -5.02
C LEU A 484 21.00 2.38 -6.41
N TRP A 485 20.19 2.31 -7.47
CA TRP A 485 20.66 2.65 -8.82
C TRP A 485 19.63 3.45 -9.62
N GLN A 486 20.06 4.52 -10.28
CA GLN A 486 19.23 5.35 -11.16
C GLN A 486 18.74 4.64 -12.45
N ALA A 487 19.21 3.42 -12.76
CA ALA A 487 18.74 2.63 -13.89
C ALA A 487 17.86 1.46 -13.41
N PRO A 488 16.53 1.50 -13.62
CA PRO A 488 15.66 0.36 -13.38
C PRO A 488 15.88 -0.74 -14.43
N HIS A 489 15.60 -2.00 -14.07
CA HIS A 489 15.64 -3.14 -15.00
C HIS A 489 14.24 -3.50 -15.52
N SER A 490 14.15 -4.37 -16.53
CA SER A 490 12.86 -4.84 -17.10
C SER A 490 12.44 -6.24 -16.67
N ASP A 491 13.28 -6.99 -15.94
CA ASP A 491 13.01 -8.40 -15.66
C ASP A 491 12.01 -8.64 -14.53
N ALA A 492 12.27 -8.11 -13.34
CA ALA A 492 11.46 -8.35 -12.16
C ALA A 492 11.47 -7.13 -11.25
N VAL A 493 10.67 -6.12 -11.59
CA VAL A 493 10.66 -4.81 -10.91
C VAL A 493 9.24 -4.37 -10.57
N LEU A 494 9.05 -3.98 -9.31
CA LEU A 494 7.83 -3.35 -8.81
C LEU A 494 7.95 -1.83 -8.94
N PHE A 495 7.17 -1.21 -9.82
CA PHE A 495 7.11 0.24 -9.99
C PHE A 495 6.05 0.89 -9.09
N MET A 496 6.36 2.07 -8.55
CA MET A 496 5.43 2.83 -7.70
C MET A 496 4.32 3.46 -8.56
N GLY A 497 3.14 3.69 -7.95
CA GLY A 497 1.92 4.07 -8.69
C GLY A 497 1.95 5.53 -9.17
N ASP A 498 2.39 6.43 -8.29
CA ASP A 498 2.66 7.83 -8.56
C ASP A 498 3.72 8.01 -9.65
N LYS A 499 4.78 7.19 -9.60
CA LYS A 499 5.84 7.14 -10.61
C LYS A 499 5.34 6.65 -11.96
N TRP A 500 4.42 5.67 -11.99
CA TRP A 500 3.77 5.21 -13.21
C TRP A 500 2.86 6.27 -13.84
N VAL A 501 2.07 7.00 -13.03
CA VAL A 501 1.24 8.12 -13.51
C VAL A 501 2.11 9.24 -14.09
N GLU A 502 3.24 9.56 -13.45
CA GLU A 502 4.19 10.52 -13.99
C GLU A 502 4.85 10.04 -15.29
N LEU A 503 5.29 8.78 -15.33
CA LEU A 503 5.85 8.16 -16.53
C LEU A 503 4.89 8.18 -17.71
N HIS A 504 3.60 7.90 -17.49
CA HIS A 504 2.59 7.98 -18.54
C HIS A 504 2.46 9.41 -19.11
N ARG A 505 2.43 10.44 -18.25
CA ARG A 505 2.42 11.85 -18.70
C ARG A 505 3.71 12.19 -19.46
N PHE A 506 4.86 11.81 -18.90
CA PHE A 506 6.18 12.04 -19.50
C PHE A 506 6.30 11.42 -20.90
N VAL A 507 5.85 10.17 -21.08
CA VAL A 507 5.89 9.51 -22.40
C VAL A 507 4.92 10.14 -23.38
N SER A 508 3.67 10.41 -22.98
CA SER A 508 2.69 11.10 -23.84
C SER A 508 3.24 12.42 -24.39
N GLN A 509 3.78 13.29 -23.52
CA GLN A 509 4.37 14.56 -23.94
C GLN A 509 5.69 14.37 -24.72
N THR A 510 6.48 13.33 -24.44
CA THR A 510 7.72 13.03 -25.20
C THR A 510 7.40 12.64 -26.63
N LEU A 511 6.38 11.79 -26.84
CA LEU A 511 5.98 11.32 -28.17
C LEU A 511 5.42 12.46 -29.03
N GLU A 512 4.62 13.37 -28.46
CA GLU A 512 4.19 14.59 -29.15
C GLU A 512 5.38 15.41 -29.70
N ARG A 513 6.47 15.53 -28.93
CA ARG A 513 7.72 16.22 -29.35
C ARG A 513 8.58 15.41 -30.31
N GLN A 514 8.38 14.09 -30.39
CA GLN A 514 9.03 13.23 -31.38
C GLN A 514 8.38 13.36 -32.76
N HIS A 515 7.08 13.71 -32.82
CA HIS A 515 6.33 13.97 -34.05
C HIS A 515 6.36 15.45 -34.51
N ASP A 516 7.03 16.34 -33.76
CA ASP A 516 7.32 17.71 -34.21
C ASP A 516 8.14 17.67 -35.54
N ALA A 517 7.92 18.64 -36.43
CA ALA A 517 8.57 18.69 -37.76
C ALA A 517 10.12 18.77 -37.73
N SER A 518 10.71 19.04 -36.57
CA SER A 518 12.15 18.96 -36.30
C SER A 518 12.34 18.42 -34.88
N PRO A 519 12.36 17.08 -34.67
CA PRO A 519 12.40 16.49 -33.34
C PRO A 519 13.73 16.81 -32.62
N PRO A 520 13.72 17.02 -31.30
CA PRO A 520 14.93 17.33 -30.54
C PRO A 520 15.98 16.21 -30.63
N ALA A 521 17.24 16.57 -30.92
CA ALA A 521 18.33 15.61 -31.04
C ALA A 521 18.56 14.75 -29.78
N VAL A 522 18.17 15.24 -28.59
CA VAL A 522 18.22 14.46 -27.33
C VAL A 522 17.35 13.21 -27.41
N LEU A 523 16.21 13.25 -28.11
CA LEU A 523 15.32 12.09 -28.26
C LEU A 523 15.91 11.02 -29.17
N SER A 524 16.76 11.40 -30.14
CA SER A 524 17.40 10.49 -31.10
C SER A 524 18.57 9.67 -30.54
N HIS A 525 19.17 10.07 -29.42
CA HIS A 525 20.21 9.28 -28.75
C HIS A 525 19.57 8.28 -27.78
N LYS A 526 20.01 7.02 -27.83
CA LYS A 526 19.47 5.94 -27.02
C LYS A 526 20.56 5.39 -26.11
N GLU A 527 20.28 5.31 -24.82
CA GLU A 527 21.22 4.79 -23.82
C GLU A 527 20.93 3.31 -23.49
N VAL A 528 19.68 2.88 -23.60
CA VAL A 528 19.25 1.50 -23.34
C VAL A 528 19.50 0.60 -24.56
N SER A 529 20.17 -0.54 -24.33
CA SER A 529 20.43 -1.53 -25.38
C SER A 529 19.14 -2.12 -25.97
N ARG A 530 19.18 -2.46 -27.26
CA ARG A 530 18.10 -3.17 -27.98
C ARG A 530 17.83 -4.60 -27.47
N GLN A 531 18.61 -5.09 -26.52
CA GLN A 531 18.27 -6.31 -25.77
C GLN A 531 17.10 -6.09 -24.79
N TYR A 532 16.83 -4.85 -24.40
CA TYR A 532 15.77 -4.47 -23.46
C TYR A 532 14.58 -3.79 -24.15
N PRO A 533 13.36 -3.89 -23.61
CA PRO A 533 12.18 -3.25 -24.17
C PRO A 533 12.32 -1.74 -24.35
N SER A 534 11.74 -1.20 -25.42
CA SER A 534 11.75 0.23 -25.75
C SER A 534 11.26 1.15 -24.62
N TRP A 535 10.23 0.73 -23.87
CA TRP A 535 9.70 1.51 -22.75
C TRP A 535 10.73 1.81 -21.64
N LEU A 536 11.78 0.99 -21.52
CA LEU A 536 12.80 1.13 -20.49
C LEU A 536 13.68 2.37 -20.71
N GLU A 537 13.83 2.84 -21.96
CA GLU A 537 14.51 4.11 -22.28
C GLU A 537 13.75 5.30 -21.67
N HIS A 538 12.42 5.31 -21.73
CA HIS A 538 11.62 6.37 -21.12
C HIS A 538 11.69 6.35 -19.59
N VAL A 539 11.68 5.15 -19.00
CA VAL A 539 11.88 4.93 -17.55
C VAL A 539 13.25 5.45 -17.09
N LEU A 540 14.32 5.15 -17.85
CA LEU A 540 15.67 5.63 -17.58
C LEU A 540 15.76 7.17 -17.70
N ARG A 541 15.19 7.76 -18.77
CA ARG A 541 15.18 9.22 -18.98
C ARG A 541 14.42 9.96 -17.86
N LEU A 542 13.27 9.45 -17.41
CA LEU A 542 12.56 10.02 -16.27
C LEU A 542 13.36 9.89 -14.97
N SER A 543 13.98 8.72 -14.74
CA SER A 543 14.82 8.49 -13.56
C SER A 543 16.04 9.43 -13.53
N GLN A 544 16.66 9.71 -14.69
CA GLN A 544 17.69 10.76 -14.80
C GLN A 544 17.13 12.15 -14.51
N ALA A 545 16.03 12.56 -15.16
CA ALA A 545 15.46 13.91 -15.01
C ALA A 545 14.94 14.22 -13.59
N ARG A 546 14.48 13.20 -12.85
CA ARG A 546 14.02 13.35 -11.47
C ARG A 546 15.07 12.98 -10.44
N GLY A 547 16.10 12.23 -10.82
CA GLY A 547 17.03 11.58 -9.90
C GLY A 547 16.35 10.47 -9.10
N TYR A 548 15.41 9.74 -9.72
CA TYR A 548 14.77 8.60 -9.08
C TYR A 548 15.69 7.38 -9.04
N LEU A 549 15.54 6.58 -7.99
CA LEU A 549 16.37 5.43 -7.69
C LEU A 549 15.52 4.15 -7.65
N THR A 550 16.05 3.05 -8.17
CA THR A 550 15.52 1.72 -7.94
C THR A 550 16.35 1.04 -6.86
N VAL A 551 15.66 0.41 -5.90
CA VAL A 551 16.29 -0.40 -4.86
C VAL A 551 16.56 -1.79 -5.42
N TYR A 552 17.79 -2.26 -5.31
CA TYR A 552 18.21 -3.59 -5.72
C TYR A 552 18.60 -4.43 -4.49
N PRO A 553 18.21 -5.71 -4.41
CA PRO A 553 18.72 -6.63 -3.41
C PRO A 553 20.21 -6.93 -3.65
N GLY A 554 20.94 -7.29 -2.61
CA GLY A 554 22.25 -7.95 -2.77
C GLY A 554 22.10 -9.36 -3.33
N ALA A 555 23.16 -9.91 -3.92
CA ALA A 555 23.13 -11.18 -4.66
C ALA A 555 22.56 -12.37 -3.88
N GLU A 556 22.87 -12.49 -2.58
CA GLU A 556 22.31 -13.56 -1.72
C GLU A 556 20.78 -13.48 -1.64
N THR A 557 20.23 -12.31 -1.29
CA THR A 557 18.79 -12.10 -1.22
C THR A 557 18.13 -12.30 -2.59
N ALA A 558 18.73 -11.77 -3.67
CA ALA A 558 18.21 -11.93 -5.03
C ALA A 558 18.06 -13.41 -5.42
N SER A 559 19.05 -14.24 -5.09
CA SER A 559 19.05 -15.68 -5.37
C SER A 559 17.90 -16.44 -4.69
N VAL A 560 17.26 -15.87 -3.67
CA VAL A 560 16.11 -16.44 -2.93
C VAL A 560 14.77 -15.77 -3.31
N MET A 561 14.76 -14.82 -4.25
CA MET A 561 13.54 -14.17 -4.74
C MET A 561 13.21 -14.54 -6.19
N ALA A 562 14.19 -14.44 -7.10
CA ALA A 562 13.94 -14.59 -8.53
C ALA A 562 15.20 -15.05 -9.31
N THR A 563 15.00 -15.92 -10.31
CA THR A 563 16.02 -16.34 -11.27
C THR A 563 15.62 -15.91 -12.67
N VAL A 564 16.55 -15.31 -13.43
CA VAL A 564 16.32 -14.91 -14.83
C VAL A 564 16.96 -15.93 -15.76
N HIS A 565 16.13 -16.71 -16.43
CA HIS A 565 16.56 -17.77 -17.35
C HIS A 565 16.86 -17.21 -18.75
N LYS A 566 18.00 -17.59 -19.34
CA LYS A 566 18.39 -17.13 -20.70
C LYS A 566 18.11 -18.15 -21.81
N ASP A 567 17.72 -19.38 -21.45
CA ASP A 567 17.45 -20.53 -22.33
C ASP A 567 16.52 -20.24 -23.51
N LEU A 568 15.48 -19.42 -23.28
CA LEU A 568 14.46 -19.01 -24.24
C LEU A 568 14.34 -17.47 -24.27
N SER A 569 15.44 -16.76 -24.08
CA SER A 569 15.46 -15.29 -24.21
C SER A 569 15.32 -14.88 -25.68
N GLN A 570 14.55 -13.82 -25.93
CA GLN A 570 14.34 -13.25 -27.26
C GLN A 570 14.45 -11.73 -27.18
N PRO A 571 15.09 -11.06 -28.14
CA PRO A 571 15.04 -9.60 -28.20
C PRO A 571 13.58 -9.14 -28.39
N PRO A 572 13.20 -7.99 -27.82
CA PRO A 572 11.86 -7.42 -27.98
C PRO A 572 11.44 -7.31 -29.45
N GLU A 573 10.14 -7.49 -29.71
CA GLU A 573 9.56 -7.59 -31.06
C GLU A 573 9.90 -6.37 -31.94
N GLU A 574 9.96 -5.18 -31.34
CA GLU A 574 10.33 -3.94 -32.01
C GLU A 574 11.73 -3.96 -32.68
N TYR A 575 12.67 -4.79 -32.21
CA TYR A 575 14.05 -4.82 -32.72
C TYR A 575 14.36 -5.97 -33.68
N TRP A 576 13.41 -6.85 -34.00
CA TRP A 576 13.65 -8.03 -34.86
C TRP A 576 14.15 -7.73 -36.28
N LYS A 577 14.08 -6.48 -36.76
CA LYS A 577 14.70 -6.09 -38.03
C LYS A 577 16.16 -5.63 -37.89
N GLY A 578 16.61 -5.26 -36.69
CA GLY A 578 17.95 -4.70 -36.44
C GLY A 578 19.02 -5.74 -36.08
N VAL A 579 18.65 -6.86 -35.45
CA VAL A 579 19.60 -7.90 -35.01
C VAL A 579 20.16 -8.74 -36.19
N ALA A 580 19.49 -8.73 -37.35
CA ALA A 580 19.82 -9.60 -38.48
C ALA A 580 20.92 -9.07 -39.43
N ALA A 581 21.69 -8.03 -39.06
CA ALA A 581 22.67 -7.41 -39.97
C ALA A 581 23.99 -6.94 -39.33
N ASP A 582 23.99 -6.33 -38.13
CA ASP A 582 25.22 -5.78 -37.51
C ASP A 582 25.63 -6.47 -36.20
N GLU A 583 24.76 -7.29 -35.61
CA GLU A 583 25.08 -8.13 -34.45
C GLU A 583 24.85 -9.59 -34.80
N THR A 584 25.77 -10.16 -35.59
CA THR A 584 26.04 -11.59 -35.40
C THR A 584 26.43 -11.77 -33.93
N PRO A 585 25.75 -12.64 -33.16
CA PRO A 585 26.27 -13.03 -31.86
C PRO A 585 27.60 -13.70 -32.14
N LYS A 586 28.71 -13.01 -31.82
CA LYS A 586 30.04 -13.62 -31.92
C LYS A 586 29.98 -14.90 -31.10
N GLU A 587 30.42 -15.99 -31.70
CA GLU A 587 30.49 -17.32 -31.09
C GLU A 587 31.15 -17.18 -29.71
N GLY A 588 30.32 -17.30 -28.66
CA GLY A 588 30.58 -16.53 -27.43
C GLY A 588 29.34 -15.98 -26.74
N LEU A 589 28.13 -16.54 -26.99
CA LEU A 589 27.13 -16.58 -25.94
C LEU A 589 27.68 -17.52 -24.86
N VAL A 590 28.49 -16.97 -23.95
CA VAL A 590 28.94 -17.69 -22.76
C VAL A 590 27.67 -17.98 -21.97
N THR A 591 27.24 -19.24 -22.01
CA THR A 591 26.34 -19.82 -21.03
C THR A 591 27.06 -19.73 -19.68
N LEU A 592 26.87 -18.59 -19.01
CA LEU A 592 27.12 -18.46 -17.59
C LEU A 592 26.06 -19.30 -16.90
N ASP A 593 26.30 -20.61 -16.85
CA ASP A 593 25.54 -21.62 -16.12
C ASP A 593 25.69 -21.38 -14.61
N ASN A 594 25.12 -20.27 -14.15
CA ASN A 594 24.80 -20.01 -12.75
C ASN A 594 23.28 -20.08 -12.55
N ASP A 595 22.66 -21.11 -13.13
CA ASP A 595 21.39 -21.68 -12.66
C ASP A 595 21.63 -22.29 -11.27
N SER A 596 21.93 -21.44 -10.28
CA SER A 596 21.99 -21.84 -8.89
C SER A 596 20.57 -22.18 -8.44
N PRO A 597 20.27 -23.45 -8.13
CA PRO A 597 18.90 -23.87 -7.85
C PRO A 597 18.44 -23.20 -6.56
N VAL A 598 17.38 -22.39 -6.68
CA VAL A 598 16.90 -21.62 -5.54
C VAL A 598 16.41 -22.55 -4.43
N SER A 599 16.91 -22.36 -3.21
CA SER A 599 16.50 -23.17 -2.05
C SER A 599 15.15 -22.67 -1.50
N PRO A 600 14.05 -23.44 -1.64
CA PRO A 600 12.70 -22.98 -1.29
C PRO A 600 12.39 -22.98 0.22
N LEU A 601 13.42 -23.13 1.06
CA LEU A 601 13.32 -23.34 2.51
C LEU A 601 13.89 -22.19 3.35
N VAL A 602 14.56 -21.22 2.73
CA VAL A 602 15.18 -20.08 3.42
C VAL A 602 14.10 -19.00 3.63
N GLY A 603 13.92 -18.55 4.87
CA GLY A 603 13.00 -17.45 5.18
C GLY A 603 13.59 -16.11 4.76
N ILE A 604 12.75 -15.11 4.51
CA ILE A 604 13.24 -13.78 4.09
C ILE A 604 14.23 -13.21 5.10
N LEU A 605 13.98 -13.36 6.41
CA LEU A 605 14.89 -12.88 7.46
C LEU A 605 16.25 -13.60 7.48
N ASP A 606 16.32 -14.83 6.96
CA ASP A 606 17.54 -15.63 6.98
C ASP A 606 18.56 -15.17 5.92
N THR A 607 18.12 -14.49 4.85
CA THR A 607 18.98 -13.91 3.79
C THR A 607 19.36 -12.45 4.03
N LEU A 608 18.98 -11.86 5.16
CA LEU A 608 19.24 -10.45 5.44
C LEU A 608 20.54 -10.26 6.20
N PRO A 609 21.29 -9.18 5.93
CA PRO A 609 22.43 -8.80 6.76
C PRO A 609 21.99 -8.69 8.23
N GLY A 610 22.74 -9.35 9.12
CA GLY A 610 22.48 -9.37 10.56
C GLY A 610 21.20 -10.09 11.03
N ARG A 611 20.40 -10.72 10.14
CA ARG A 611 19.09 -11.37 10.45
C ARG A 611 18.03 -10.47 11.11
N SER A 612 18.24 -9.16 11.15
CA SER A 612 17.38 -8.21 11.87
C SER A 612 17.41 -6.78 11.33
N ALA A 613 18.52 -6.36 10.71
CA ALA A 613 18.71 -4.99 10.23
C ALA A 613 18.83 -4.95 8.70
N PHE A 614 17.72 -4.64 8.04
CA PHE A 614 17.81 -4.04 6.71
C PHE A 614 18.54 -2.69 6.81
N LEU A 615 19.38 -2.39 5.83
CA LEU A 615 20.10 -1.12 5.76
C LEU A 615 19.12 0.05 5.59
N ASP A 616 19.32 1.13 6.35
CA ASP A 616 18.67 2.40 6.01
C ASP A 616 19.15 2.83 4.61
N TYR A 617 18.35 3.58 3.87
CA TYR A 617 18.72 4.10 2.54
C TYR A 617 20.08 4.82 2.54
N VAL A 618 20.42 5.46 3.66
CA VAL A 618 21.69 6.18 3.89
C VAL A 618 22.91 5.25 3.95
N GLN A 619 22.70 3.95 4.26
CA GLN A 619 23.75 2.93 4.38
C GLN A 619 23.93 2.11 3.09
N MET A 620 23.00 2.21 2.13
CA MET A 620 23.13 1.53 0.84
C MET A 620 24.09 2.28 -0.09
N PRO A 621 25.04 1.60 -0.75
CA PRO A 621 25.82 2.21 -1.82
C PRO A 621 24.89 2.65 -2.97
N MET A 622 25.21 3.81 -3.56
CA MET A 622 24.39 4.43 -4.60
C MET A 622 25.16 4.51 -5.92
N LEU A 623 24.46 4.20 -7.02
CA LEU A 623 24.98 4.22 -8.38
C LEU A 623 24.23 5.27 -9.21
N ALA A 624 24.98 6.11 -9.91
CA ALA A 624 24.45 6.97 -10.98
C ALA A 624 24.00 6.12 -12.18
N TRP A 625 23.26 6.69 -13.13
CA TRP A 625 22.62 5.93 -14.23
C TRP A 625 23.57 5.12 -15.11
N LYS A 626 24.86 5.48 -15.20
CA LYS A 626 25.91 4.71 -15.88
C LYS A 626 26.48 3.53 -15.07
N GLY A 627 26.07 3.39 -13.82
CA GLY A 627 26.59 2.39 -12.87
C GLY A 627 27.89 2.79 -12.18
N ALA A 628 28.28 4.07 -12.24
CA ALA A 628 29.36 4.61 -11.43
C ALA A 628 28.87 4.89 -10.00
N VAL A 629 29.70 4.57 -8.99
CA VAL A 629 29.43 4.90 -7.58
C VAL A 629 29.32 6.42 -7.43
N SER A 630 28.30 6.86 -6.70
CA SER A 630 27.93 8.27 -6.53
C SER A 630 27.24 8.46 -5.17
N ASP A 631 26.87 9.70 -4.84
CA ASP A 631 26.12 10.04 -3.63
C ASP A 631 24.80 10.74 -3.97
N LEU A 632 23.93 10.91 -2.97
CA LEU A 632 22.63 11.56 -3.14
C LEU A 632 22.76 13.00 -3.65
N GLN A 633 23.78 13.75 -3.24
CA GLN A 633 23.98 15.15 -3.63
C GLN A 633 24.42 15.28 -5.10
N GLU A 634 25.26 14.36 -5.59
CA GLU A 634 25.63 14.27 -7.00
C GLU A 634 24.47 13.77 -7.86
N VAL A 635 23.71 12.77 -7.41
CA VAL A 635 22.46 12.33 -8.04
C VAL A 635 21.45 13.49 -8.15
N ASP A 636 21.28 14.28 -7.09
CA ASP A 636 20.48 15.51 -7.07
C ASP A 636 20.95 16.56 -8.08
N ARG A 637 22.27 16.80 -8.13
CA ARG A 637 22.89 17.79 -9.02
C ARG A 637 22.74 17.37 -10.48
N SER A 638 23.15 16.14 -10.82
CA SER A 638 23.07 15.58 -12.16
C SER A 638 21.63 15.56 -12.68
N ALA A 639 20.66 15.22 -11.82
CA ALA A 639 19.25 15.25 -12.19
C ALA A 639 18.74 16.67 -12.53
N ARG A 640 19.15 17.70 -11.78
CA ARG A 640 18.79 19.10 -12.07
C ARG A 640 19.41 19.59 -13.37
N GLU A 641 20.69 19.26 -13.60
CA GLU A 641 21.40 19.57 -14.85
C GLU A 641 20.71 18.91 -16.06
N TYR A 642 20.37 17.62 -15.96
CA TYR A 642 19.63 16.91 -17.02
C TYR A 642 18.22 17.48 -17.22
N ALA A 643 17.48 17.77 -16.14
CA ALA A 643 16.14 18.35 -16.22
C ALA A 643 16.13 19.73 -16.87
N ALA A 644 17.13 20.59 -16.61
CA ALA A 644 17.26 21.88 -17.29
C ALA A 644 17.49 21.71 -18.80
N ILE A 645 18.39 20.80 -19.19
CA ILE A 645 18.63 20.46 -20.61
C ILE A 645 17.35 19.90 -21.26
N TRP A 646 16.61 19.04 -20.57
CA TRP A 646 15.34 18.47 -21.05
C TRP A 646 14.28 19.54 -21.26
N ARG A 647 14.04 20.39 -20.25
CA ARG A 647 13.08 21.49 -20.28
C ARG A 647 13.35 22.45 -21.43
N GLN A 648 14.61 22.83 -21.64
CA GLN A 648 15.00 23.72 -22.73
C GLN A 648 14.84 23.06 -24.11
N LYS A 649 15.32 21.82 -24.30
CA LYS A 649 15.41 21.19 -25.62
C LYS A 649 14.17 20.41 -26.05
N VAL A 650 13.43 19.81 -25.11
CA VAL A 650 12.26 18.97 -25.35
C VAL A 650 11.00 19.64 -24.80
N GLY A 651 11.05 20.15 -23.58
CA GLY A 651 9.92 20.80 -22.90
C GLY A 651 9.50 22.18 -23.43
N LYS A 652 10.30 22.75 -24.35
CA LYS A 652 10.19 24.12 -24.91
C LYS A 652 9.98 25.21 -23.85
N CYS A 653 10.65 25.06 -22.71
CA CYS A 653 10.61 26.04 -21.64
C CYS A 653 11.44 27.30 -21.96
N ASP A 654 10.87 28.46 -21.68
CA ASP A 654 11.52 29.75 -21.88
C ASP A 654 12.62 29.96 -20.81
N PRO A 655 13.90 30.21 -21.17
CA PRO A 655 15.00 30.27 -20.20
C PRO A 655 14.82 31.36 -19.13
N LYS A 656 14.10 32.45 -19.44
CA LYS A 656 13.75 33.50 -18.47
C LYS A 656 12.72 33.08 -17.42
N SER A 657 11.94 32.04 -17.70
CA SER A 657 11.04 31.43 -16.71
C SER A 657 11.79 30.52 -15.74
N GLU A 658 12.99 30.05 -16.11
CA GLU A 658 13.70 29.02 -15.36
C GLU A 658 14.36 29.57 -14.09
N GLU A 659 15.02 30.73 -14.16
CA GLU A 659 15.62 31.42 -12.99
C GLU A 659 14.56 31.70 -11.90
N ALA A 660 13.37 32.16 -12.29
CA ALA A 660 12.26 32.42 -11.36
C ALA A 660 11.65 31.12 -10.80
N ALA A 661 11.54 30.07 -11.61
CA ALA A 661 11.00 28.79 -11.19
C ALA A 661 11.97 27.98 -10.30
N GLU A 662 13.28 28.17 -10.45
CA GLU A 662 14.32 27.43 -9.71
C GLU A 662 14.28 27.72 -8.21
N GLN A 663 13.87 28.93 -7.83
CA GLN A 663 13.71 29.34 -6.44
C GLN A 663 12.43 28.79 -5.75
N LEU A 664 11.50 28.20 -6.50
CA LEU A 664 10.14 27.90 -6.02
C LEU A 664 9.75 26.40 -6.00
N MET A 665 10.20 25.58 -6.96
CA MET A 665 9.61 24.24 -7.18
C MET A 665 10.62 23.07 -7.23
N GLY A 666 11.93 23.35 -7.28
CA GLY A 666 12.98 22.32 -7.24
C GLY A 666 12.77 21.14 -8.21
N ARG A 667 12.84 19.90 -7.69
CA ARG A 667 12.59 18.64 -8.42
C ARG A 667 11.16 18.47 -8.94
N GLN A 668 10.18 19.22 -8.43
CA GLN A 668 8.74 19.06 -8.73
C GLN A 668 8.23 19.95 -9.87
N LYS A 669 9.11 20.70 -10.55
CA LYS A 669 8.76 21.44 -11.79
C LYS A 669 8.20 20.48 -12.84
N ASP A 670 7.21 20.90 -13.64
CA ASP A 670 6.86 20.16 -14.85
C ASP A 670 8.07 20.11 -15.81
N LEU A 671 8.30 18.98 -16.49
CA LEU A 671 9.39 18.85 -17.46
C LEU A 671 9.04 19.51 -18.81
N PHE A 672 7.78 19.89 -19.02
CA PHE A 672 7.26 20.52 -20.23
C PHE A 672 6.55 21.83 -19.85
N CYS A 673 6.76 22.91 -20.62
CA CYS A 673 6.14 24.21 -20.35
C CYS A 673 5.02 24.58 -21.33
N GLU A 674 5.02 23.97 -22.51
CA GLU A 674 3.92 24.03 -23.46
C GLU A 674 3.10 22.73 -23.36
N GLY A 675 1.80 22.83 -23.10
CA GLY A 675 0.86 21.69 -23.05
C GLY A 675 0.27 21.39 -21.67
N ALA A 676 0.79 21.98 -20.59
CA ALA A 676 0.31 21.77 -19.22
C ALA A 676 -1.17 22.16 -19.01
N ASP A 677 -1.66 23.19 -19.72
CA ASP A 677 -3.01 23.75 -19.53
C ASP A 677 -4.17 22.94 -20.16
N LYS A 678 -3.93 21.73 -20.68
CA LYS A 678 -4.92 21.00 -21.50
C LYS A 678 -5.53 19.73 -20.89
N VAL A 679 -5.04 19.26 -19.75
CA VAL A 679 -5.59 18.07 -19.05
C VAL A 679 -5.51 18.26 -17.54
N GLU A 680 -6.61 18.75 -16.94
CA GLU A 680 -6.95 18.54 -15.51
C GLU A 680 -7.69 17.21 -15.33
#